data_AF-A0A1B0FLH4-F1
#
_entry.id   AF-A0A1B0FLH4-F1
#
_cell.length_a   1.000
_cell.length_b   1.000
_cell.length_c   1.000
_cell.angle_alpha   90.00
_cell.angle_beta   90.00
_cell.angle_gamma   90.00
#
_symmetry.space_group_name_H-M   'P 1'
#
loop_
_entity.id
_entity.type
_entity.pdbx_description
1 polymer ?
#
loop_
_entity_poly.entity_id
_entity_poly.type
_entity_poly.pdbx_seq_one_letter_code
_entity_poly.pdbx_strand_id
1 'polypeptide(L)'
;LTKNKILQHLASVGVLSLLYVQEILAKEIKASPLLLLGILRNMSIAPIITGTTVNHTSTLIFMHGLGDTGHGWCELLGRIKLPDMKVICPNAPSQPVTLNGGARMPSWFDLKHLDMSGTEDEESLLATTRTVHDLVNNEIGKGISSTRIVLGGFSQGGALALYAGLTYTKPLAGIIGLSTWLPVHQTFPDAKRNNNTIPIFQGHGDIDPVVRYAYGQQTAKILESFMRNVTFNTYHGLMHSGSDAEMNDVKAKYKNMSSPSNELEHEVEIESISNHTSTLIFLHGLGDSGHGWSSALERIQSPNMKIVCPNAPSQPVALNGGFRMPSWFDLKRLDMSGTEDEKSLKVAAKTIHALISKENEKGIPTTRIVLGGFSQGGALALYSGLTYAKPLAGIVALSSWLPLHQKFPAAKLNNNNIPIFQAHGDIDSVVHYKYGQQSANVLQSFMQNVTFKTYHGLSHSGSDAEMNDIKNILAKWVLSIAPFIVEPLANHLSTFIFMHGLGDNGQCWSEVIGRIQPWGMKIVCPNAPKQRVTINGGLRMPSWFDFKRLDMSGTEDEKSLKAAAKTIHAMINKEIKDGIPSARIVLGGFSQGGALALYSGLTYTRPLAGIVILSSWLPLHQQFPKAKLNSDNIPIFQIHGDLDPI
;
A
#
# COMPACT_ATOMS: atom_id res chain seq x y z
N LEU A 1 -35.40 2.55 34.59
CA LEU A 1 -34.73 2.98 33.34
C LEU A 1 -33.23 2.68 33.50
N THR A 2 -32.61 1.98 32.55
CA THR A 2 -31.17 1.67 32.62
C THR A 2 -30.33 2.95 32.62
N LYS A 3 -29.19 2.94 33.33
CA LYS A 3 -28.26 4.08 33.51
C LYS A 3 -27.94 4.84 32.21
N ASN A 4 -27.87 4.13 31.08
CA ASN A 4 -27.63 4.71 29.76
C ASN A 4 -28.80 5.53 29.19
N LYS A 5 -30.06 5.18 29.51
CA LYS A 5 -31.23 5.96 29.07
C LYS A 5 -31.43 7.23 29.87
N ILE A 6 -31.01 7.25 31.14
CA ILE A 6 -31.05 8.46 32.00
C ILE A 6 -30.01 9.48 31.51
N LEU A 7 -28.80 9.04 31.16
CA LEU A 7 -27.75 9.89 30.60
C LEU A 7 -28.12 10.49 29.23
N GLN A 8 -28.79 9.73 28.37
CA GLN A 8 -29.30 10.25 27.09
C GLN A 8 -30.43 11.27 27.29
N HIS A 9 -31.27 11.11 28.32
CA HIS A 9 -32.35 12.05 28.58
C HIS A 9 -31.84 13.37 29.18
N LEU A 10 -30.83 13.32 30.05
CA LEU A 10 -30.18 14.51 30.63
C LEU A 10 -29.38 15.33 29.60
N ALA A 11 -28.87 14.69 28.54
CA ALA A 11 -28.23 15.39 27.43
C ALA A 11 -29.23 16.11 26.50
N SER A 12 -30.52 15.75 26.55
CA SER A 12 -31.56 16.30 25.66
C SER A 12 -32.31 17.51 26.22
N VAL A 13 -32.16 17.83 27.51
CA VAL A 13 -32.87 18.94 28.16
C VAL A 13 -31.86 20.00 28.59
N GLY A 14 -31.64 20.99 27.71
CA GLY A 14 -30.82 22.15 27.99
C GLY A 14 -31.41 23.02 29.09
N VAL A 15 -30.53 23.50 29.97
CA VAL A 15 -30.74 24.47 31.06
C VAL A 15 -31.51 23.93 32.26
N LEU A 16 -30.78 23.42 33.27
CA LEU A 16 -31.17 23.49 34.67
C LEU A 16 -29.91 23.69 35.54
N SER A 17 -29.99 24.65 36.47
CA SER A 17 -28.90 25.19 37.30
C SER A 17 -28.03 24.13 37.99
N LEU A 18 -26.72 24.42 38.12
CA LEU A 18 -25.68 23.61 38.78
C LEU A 18 -26.09 23.00 40.14
N LEU A 19 -27.00 23.67 40.86
CA LEU A 19 -27.54 23.24 42.16
C LEU A 19 -28.42 21.98 42.06
N TYR A 20 -29.16 21.81 40.96
CA TYR A 20 -30.10 20.69 40.79
C TYR A 20 -29.39 19.36 40.47
N VAL A 21 -28.27 19.44 39.74
CA VAL A 21 -27.41 18.27 39.45
C VAL A 21 -26.64 17.82 40.69
N GLN A 22 -26.24 18.76 41.56
CA GLN A 22 -25.61 18.44 42.86
C GLN A 22 -26.56 17.68 43.80
N GLU A 23 -27.84 18.06 43.87
CA GLU A 23 -28.82 17.36 44.72
C GLU A 23 -29.09 15.92 44.26
N ILE A 24 -29.17 15.68 42.93
CA ILE A 24 -29.42 14.34 42.38
C ILE A 24 -28.21 13.42 42.58
N LEU A 25 -26.99 13.91 42.30
CA LEU A 25 -25.77 13.12 42.47
C LEU A 25 -25.44 12.83 43.95
N ALA A 26 -25.76 13.76 44.86
CA ALA A 26 -25.62 13.54 46.30
C ALA A 26 -26.64 12.52 46.83
N LYS A 27 -27.88 12.50 46.32
CA LYS A 27 -28.92 11.55 46.74
C LYS A 27 -28.72 10.13 46.19
N GLU A 28 -28.24 9.96 44.96
CA GLU A 28 -28.17 8.62 44.34
C GLU A 28 -26.83 7.89 44.49
N ILE A 29 -25.69 8.60 44.62
CA ILE A 29 -24.36 7.95 44.48
C ILE A 29 -23.60 7.80 45.80
N LYS A 30 -24.03 8.45 46.90
CA LYS A 30 -23.29 8.47 48.20
C LYS A 30 -21.79 8.78 48.02
N ALA A 31 -21.42 9.56 47.00
CA ALA A 31 -20.04 9.96 46.76
C ALA A 31 -19.68 11.19 47.62
N SER A 32 -18.45 11.24 48.12
CA SER A 32 -17.98 12.38 48.92
C SER A 32 -17.95 13.67 48.08
N PRO A 33 -18.15 14.86 48.68
CA PRO A 33 -18.12 16.14 47.98
C PRO A 33 -16.83 16.37 47.18
N LEU A 34 -15.69 15.84 47.67
CA LEU A 34 -14.39 15.87 47.00
C LEU A 34 -14.34 15.00 45.73
N LEU A 35 -14.97 13.83 45.74
CA LEU A 35 -15.06 12.96 44.56
C LEU A 35 -15.98 13.59 43.50
N LEU A 36 -17.09 14.21 43.93
CA LEU A 36 -17.97 14.99 43.05
C LEU A 36 -17.24 16.19 42.45
N LEU A 37 -16.43 16.91 43.23
CA LEU A 37 -15.61 18.02 42.75
C LEU A 37 -14.55 17.54 41.75
N GLY A 38 -13.95 16.37 41.98
CA GLY A 38 -13.00 15.74 41.07
C GLY A 38 -13.64 15.29 39.75
N ILE A 39 -14.84 14.71 39.79
CA ILE A 39 -15.61 14.33 38.60
C ILE A 39 -16.04 15.59 37.83
N LEU A 40 -16.52 16.63 38.51
CA LEU A 40 -16.91 17.91 37.87
C LEU A 40 -15.71 18.65 37.27
N ARG A 41 -14.54 18.63 37.93
CA ARG A 41 -13.28 19.16 37.38
C ARG A 41 -12.82 18.37 36.14
N ASN A 42 -12.91 17.04 36.16
CA ASN A 42 -12.58 16.21 34.99
C ASN A 42 -13.56 16.39 33.82
N MET A 43 -14.84 16.63 34.11
CA MET A 43 -15.84 16.95 33.08
C MET A 43 -15.61 18.32 32.42
N SER A 44 -14.98 19.27 33.13
CA SER A 44 -14.66 20.60 32.59
C SER A 44 -13.43 20.63 31.67
N ILE A 45 -12.63 19.55 31.63
CA ILE A 45 -11.38 19.46 30.86
C ILE A 45 -11.52 18.50 29.66
N ALA A 46 -12.53 17.62 29.67
CA ALA A 46 -12.76 16.67 28.60
C ALA A 46 -12.97 17.39 27.25
N PRO A 47 -12.37 16.89 26.15
CA PRO A 47 -12.55 17.50 24.83
C PRO A 47 -13.99 17.38 24.37
N ILE A 48 -14.48 18.41 23.68
CA ILE A 48 -15.77 18.38 23.00
C ILE A 48 -15.58 17.64 21.68
N ILE A 49 -16.40 16.63 21.43
CA ILE A 49 -16.28 15.77 20.24
C ILE A 49 -17.59 15.83 19.48
N THR A 50 -17.52 16.17 18.19
CA THR A 50 -18.64 15.97 17.27
C THR A 50 -18.36 14.72 16.43
N GLY A 51 -19.22 13.70 16.55
CA GLY A 51 -19.11 12.41 15.84
C GLY A 51 -19.55 12.46 14.37
N THR A 52 -19.13 11.49 13.55
CA THR A 52 -19.40 11.45 12.10
C THR A 52 -20.83 10.98 11.80
N THR A 53 -21.34 11.32 10.61
CA THR A 53 -22.64 10.82 10.12
C THR A 53 -22.49 9.61 9.19
N VAL A 54 -21.28 9.38 8.67
CA VAL A 54 -20.86 8.16 7.99
C VAL A 54 -19.64 7.55 8.70
N ASN A 55 -19.00 6.54 8.09
CA ASN A 55 -17.76 5.98 8.61
C ASN A 55 -16.71 7.08 8.82
N HIS A 56 -16.06 7.05 9.97
CA HIS A 56 -15.03 8.01 10.36
C HIS A 56 -13.74 7.72 9.61
N THR A 57 -13.31 8.65 8.75
CA THR A 57 -12.10 8.50 7.93
C THR A 57 -11.11 9.65 8.09
N SER A 58 -11.51 10.77 8.70
CA SER A 58 -10.65 11.94 8.93
C SER A 58 -11.00 12.65 10.23
N THR A 59 -10.01 13.32 10.83
CA THR A 59 -10.17 14.06 12.10
C THR A 59 -9.63 15.48 11.98
N LEU A 60 -10.37 16.46 12.46
CA LEU A 60 -9.88 17.81 12.79
C LEU A 60 -9.75 17.94 14.30
N ILE A 61 -8.55 18.27 14.78
CA ILE A 61 -8.32 18.65 16.17
C ILE A 61 -8.15 20.16 16.20
N PHE A 62 -9.09 20.89 16.82
CA PHE A 62 -9.14 22.34 16.78
C PHE A 62 -8.98 22.98 18.16
N MET A 63 -7.94 23.78 18.37
CA MET A 63 -7.67 24.46 19.64
C MET A 63 -8.22 25.90 19.64
N HIS A 64 -9.01 26.22 20.67
CA HIS A 64 -9.64 27.53 20.84
C HIS A 64 -8.62 28.62 21.22
N GLY A 65 -9.02 29.90 21.12
CA GLY A 65 -8.22 31.04 21.57
C GLY A 65 -8.11 31.15 23.10
N LEU A 66 -7.19 32.00 23.57
CA LEU A 66 -7.03 32.32 25.00
C LEU A 66 -8.35 32.78 25.62
N GLY A 67 -8.72 32.21 26.76
CA GLY A 67 -9.92 32.60 27.52
C GLY A 67 -11.22 31.91 27.10
N ASP A 68 -11.23 31.21 25.97
CA ASP A 68 -12.42 30.52 25.43
C ASP A 68 -12.51 29.04 25.90
N THR A 69 -13.44 28.27 25.36
CA THR A 69 -13.62 26.83 25.55
C THR A 69 -13.80 26.12 24.21
N GLY A 70 -13.68 24.79 24.20
CA GLY A 70 -13.90 23.99 23.00
C GLY A 70 -15.35 23.97 22.50
N HIS A 71 -16.34 24.37 23.32
CA HIS A 71 -17.76 24.29 22.95
C HIS A 71 -18.13 25.20 21.76
N GLY A 72 -17.80 26.50 21.85
CA GLY A 72 -18.15 27.46 20.80
C GLY A 72 -17.53 27.12 19.45
N TRP A 73 -16.27 26.68 19.47
CA TRP A 73 -15.55 26.24 18.26
C TRP A 73 -16.12 24.96 17.67
N CYS A 74 -16.47 23.98 18.49
CA CYS A 74 -17.07 22.74 17.98
C CYS A 74 -18.46 22.96 17.40
N GLU A 75 -19.25 23.91 17.95
CA GLU A 75 -20.52 24.31 17.35
C GLU A 75 -20.31 24.99 15.98
N LEU A 76 -19.38 25.95 15.90
CA LEU A 76 -19.06 26.65 14.65
C LEU A 76 -18.54 25.67 13.58
N LEU A 77 -17.58 24.82 13.93
CA LEU A 77 -17.01 23.82 13.03
C LEU A 77 -18.02 22.75 12.64
N GLY A 78 -19.02 22.49 13.49
CA GLY A 78 -20.17 21.64 13.17
C GLY A 78 -20.94 22.09 11.93
N ARG A 79 -20.96 23.41 11.63
CA ARG A 79 -21.65 23.98 10.47
C ARG A 79 -20.92 23.72 9.15
N ILE A 80 -19.60 23.57 9.18
CA ILE A 80 -18.76 23.30 8.00
C ILE A 80 -18.30 21.85 7.89
N LYS A 81 -18.68 21.02 8.85
CA LYS A 81 -18.30 19.62 8.99
C LYS A 81 -18.64 18.78 7.75
N LEU A 82 -17.70 17.93 7.32
CA LEU A 82 -17.92 16.91 6.30
C LEU A 82 -18.51 15.63 6.94
N PRO A 83 -19.27 14.80 6.20
CA PRO A 83 -19.92 13.61 6.77
C PRO A 83 -18.98 12.62 7.48
N ASP A 84 -17.77 12.45 6.96
CA ASP A 84 -16.73 11.50 7.39
C ASP A 84 -15.69 12.10 8.35
N MET A 85 -15.82 13.40 8.64
CA MET A 85 -14.92 14.20 9.46
C MET A 85 -15.37 14.16 10.92
N LYS A 86 -14.47 13.76 11.83
CA LYS A 86 -14.66 13.95 13.28
C LYS A 86 -14.01 15.27 13.70
N VAL A 87 -14.66 16.03 14.59
CA VAL A 87 -14.06 17.24 15.17
C VAL A 87 -13.82 17.04 16.65
N ILE A 88 -12.61 17.35 17.12
CA ILE A 88 -12.20 17.31 18.52
C ILE A 88 -11.76 18.72 18.91
N CYS A 89 -12.47 19.33 19.86
CA CYS A 89 -12.11 20.64 20.43
C CYS A 89 -11.70 20.45 21.89
N PRO A 90 -10.40 20.26 22.20
CA PRO A 90 -9.94 20.16 23.57
C PRO A 90 -10.19 21.46 24.34
N ASN A 91 -10.29 21.35 25.68
CA ASN A 91 -10.36 22.51 26.57
C ASN A 91 -8.97 22.78 27.16
N ALA A 92 -8.51 24.02 27.05
CA ALA A 92 -7.27 24.44 27.68
C ALA A 92 -7.40 24.41 29.21
N PRO A 93 -6.34 24.03 29.96
CA PRO A 93 -6.35 24.12 31.41
C PRO A 93 -6.48 25.57 31.88
N SER A 94 -7.10 25.78 33.04
CA SER A 94 -7.10 27.09 33.70
C SER A 94 -5.74 27.33 34.37
N GLN A 95 -4.98 28.29 33.86
CA GLN A 95 -3.64 28.63 34.35
C GLN A 95 -3.46 30.17 34.42
N PRO A 96 -2.51 30.68 35.22
CA PRO A 96 -2.22 32.12 35.26
C PRO A 96 -1.60 32.58 33.94
N VAL A 97 -1.97 33.78 33.49
CA VAL A 97 -1.50 34.37 32.23
C VAL A 97 -0.79 35.69 32.51
N THR A 98 0.51 35.75 32.24
CA THR A 98 1.38 36.90 32.53
C THR A 98 0.91 38.18 31.83
N LEU A 99 0.51 38.08 30.55
CA LEU A 99 -0.04 39.20 29.76
C LEU A 99 -1.22 39.89 30.45
N ASN A 100 -2.02 39.12 31.21
CA ASN A 100 -3.20 39.60 31.92
C ASN A 100 -2.95 39.79 33.43
N GLY A 101 -1.72 40.13 33.81
CA GLY A 101 -1.35 40.40 35.20
C GLY A 101 -1.46 39.18 36.12
N GLY A 102 -1.32 37.96 35.58
CA GLY A 102 -1.41 36.71 36.33
C GLY A 102 -2.83 36.19 36.56
N ALA A 103 -3.84 36.79 35.91
CA ALA A 103 -5.22 36.31 35.98
C ALA A 103 -5.32 34.85 35.50
N ARG A 104 -6.11 34.03 36.21
CA ARG A 104 -6.32 32.61 35.84
C ARG A 104 -7.44 32.48 34.83
N MET A 105 -7.14 31.90 33.67
CA MET A 105 -8.11 31.67 32.60
C MET A 105 -7.70 30.45 31.74
N PRO A 106 -8.60 29.90 30.92
CA PRO A 106 -8.26 28.84 29.98
C PRO A 106 -7.13 29.28 29.04
N SER A 107 -5.98 28.62 29.11
CA SER A 107 -4.80 28.98 28.32
C SER A 107 -3.95 27.74 28.02
N TRP A 108 -3.35 27.70 26.83
CA TRP A 108 -2.53 26.57 26.37
C TRP A 108 -1.09 26.64 26.87
N PHE A 109 -0.53 27.84 26.97
CA PHE A 109 0.82 28.12 27.48
C PHE A 109 0.81 29.55 28.04
N ASP A 110 1.74 29.87 28.94
CA ASP A 110 1.79 31.21 29.52
C ASP A 110 2.15 32.24 28.44
N LEU A 111 1.24 33.17 28.19
CA LEU A 111 1.42 34.23 27.23
C LEU A 111 1.95 35.47 27.96
N LYS A 112 3.19 35.87 27.66
CA LYS A 112 3.83 37.02 28.30
C LYS A 112 3.58 38.33 27.54
N HIS A 113 3.64 38.27 26.21
CA HIS A 113 3.47 39.40 25.31
C HIS A 113 2.72 38.96 24.03
N LEU A 114 2.09 39.91 23.34
CA LEU A 114 1.48 39.73 22.02
C LEU A 114 2.35 40.41 20.95
N ASP A 115 3.64 40.14 20.97
CA ASP A 115 4.58 40.57 19.93
C ASP A 115 5.61 39.48 19.63
N MET A 116 6.21 39.55 18.43
CA MET A 116 7.19 38.58 17.94
C MET A 116 8.60 38.76 18.54
N SER A 117 8.80 39.72 19.45
CA SER A 117 10.10 40.01 20.07
C SER A 117 10.22 39.55 21.52
N GLY A 118 9.10 39.17 22.14
CA GLY A 118 9.05 38.71 23.52
C GLY A 118 9.66 37.33 23.74
N THR A 119 10.05 37.07 24.98
CA THR A 119 10.37 35.70 25.43
C THR A 119 9.07 34.91 25.59
N GLU A 120 9.04 33.69 25.05
CA GLU A 120 7.89 32.79 25.19
C GLU A 120 8.17 31.74 26.27
N ASP A 121 7.10 31.16 26.83
CA ASP A 121 7.22 30.05 27.76
C ASP A 121 7.32 28.72 27.00
N GLU A 122 8.54 28.37 26.61
CA GLU A 122 8.82 27.15 25.86
C GLU A 122 8.45 25.88 26.63
N GLU A 123 8.59 25.89 27.96
CA GLU A 123 8.31 24.72 28.79
C GLU A 123 6.81 24.38 28.77
N SER A 124 5.95 25.38 28.98
CA SER A 124 4.51 25.13 28.93
C SER A 124 4.01 24.84 27.51
N LEU A 125 4.58 25.49 26.48
CA LEU A 125 4.31 25.18 25.07
C LEU A 125 4.65 23.74 24.72
N LEU A 126 5.82 23.24 25.15
CA LEU A 126 6.24 21.85 24.94
C LEU A 126 5.31 20.86 25.67
N ALA A 127 4.88 21.19 26.90
CA ALA A 127 3.96 20.35 27.67
C ALA A 127 2.58 20.21 27.00
N THR A 128 1.98 21.32 26.53
CA THR A 128 0.70 21.24 25.79
C THR A 128 0.87 20.65 24.40
N THR A 129 2.02 20.83 23.74
CA THR A 129 2.33 20.16 22.48
C THR A 129 2.29 18.63 22.62
N ARG A 130 2.85 18.07 23.70
CA ARG A 130 2.75 16.62 23.99
C ARG A 130 1.30 16.17 24.13
N THR A 131 0.46 16.97 24.79
CA THR A 131 -0.97 16.66 24.94
C THR A 131 -1.69 16.64 23.59
N VAL A 132 -1.35 17.57 22.67
CA VAL A 132 -1.88 17.56 21.30
C VAL A 132 -1.38 16.34 20.52
N HIS A 133 -0.10 15.99 20.63
CA HIS A 133 0.47 14.80 20.01
C HIS A 133 -0.20 13.52 20.53
N ASP A 134 -0.56 13.45 21.81
CA ASP A 134 -1.30 12.32 22.38
C ASP A 134 -2.72 12.22 21.81
N LEU A 135 -3.40 13.35 21.57
CA LEU A 135 -4.69 13.34 20.88
C LEU A 135 -4.56 12.82 19.45
N VAL A 136 -3.52 13.22 18.72
CA VAL A 136 -3.23 12.68 17.37
C VAL A 136 -2.96 11.17 17.45
N ASN A 137 -2.09 10.74 18.36
CA ASN A 137 -1.74 9.33 18.56
C ASN A 137 -2.96 8.47 18.94
N ASN A 138 -3.88 9.00 19.74
CA ASN A 138 -5.11 8.31 20.11
C ASN A 138 -6.04 8.08 18.90
N GLU A 139 -6.12 9.03 17.98
CA GLU A 139 -6.89 8.86 16.74
C GLU A 139 -6.21 7.87 15.79
N ILE A 140 -4.87 7.89 15.71
CA ILE A 140 -4.09 6.87 15.02
C ILE A 140 -4.33 5.48 15.60
N GLY A 141 -4.34 5.35 16.93
CA GLY A 141 -4.65 4.10 17.63
C GLY A 141 -6.07 3.57 17.36
N LYS A 142 -6.99 4.42 16.90
CA LYS A 142 -8.34 4.05 16.47
C LYS A 142 -8.45 3.76 14.97
N GLY A 143 -7.32 3.71 14.24
CA GLY A 143 -7.27 3.36 12.82
C GLY A 143 -7.34 4.54 11.86
N ILE A 144 -7.25 5.78 12.34
CA ILE A 144 -7.21 6.97 11.46
C ILE A 144 -5.76 7.25 11.06
N SER A 145 -5.44 7.17 9.77
CA SER A 145 -4.09 7.51 9.29
C SER A 145 -3.70 8.94 9.69
N SER A 146 -2.43 9.18 10.02
CA SER A 146 -1.96 10.52 10.37
C SER A 146 -2.15 11.53 9.22
N THR A 147 -2.08 11.05 7.96
CA THR A 147 -2.38 11.82 6.73
C THR A 147 -3.87 12.15 6.56
N ARG A 148 -4.71 11.76 7.52
CA ARG A 148 -6.14 12.08 7.61
C ARG A 148 -6.47 12.95 8.82
N ILE A 149 -5.46 13.41 9.55
CA ILE A 149 -5.60 14.26 10.74
C ILE A 149 -5.08 15.66 10.42
N VAL A 150 -5.95 16.66 10.57
CA VAL A 150 -5.63 18.09 10.46
C VAL A 150 -5.56 18.69 11.87
N LEU A 151 -4.51 19.47 12.15
CA LEU A 151 -4.46 20.31 13.34
C LEU A 151 -4.91 21.73 12.98
N GLY A 152 -5.83 22.30 13.75
CA GLY A 152 -6.35 23.64 13.53
C GLY A 152 -6.41 24.46 14.80
N GLY A 153 -6.41 25.78 14.71
CA GLY A 153 -6.70 26.60 15.88
C GLY A 153 -6.84 28.08 15.57
N PHE A 154 -7.32 28.82 16.57
CA PHE A 154 -7.50 30.26 16.52
C PHE A 154 -6.65 30.96 17.60
N SER A 155 -6.05 32.10 17.28
CA SER A 155 -5.25 32.90 18.23
C SER A 155 -4.19 32.02 18.92
N GLN A 156 -4.11 32.01 20.26
CA GLN A 156 -3.19 31.15 21.00
C GLN A 156 -3.30 29.64 20.62
N GLY A 157 -4.52 29.16 20.33
CA GLY A 157 -4.71 27.78 19.87
C GLY A 157 -4.18 27.54 18.45
N GLY A 158 -4.21 28.55 17.59
CA GLY A 158 -3.60 28.50 16.26
C GLY A 158 -2.07 28.43 16.34
N ALA A 159 -1.47 29.13 17.31
CA ALA A 159 -0.03 29.12 17.56
C ALA A 159 0.42 27.73 18.00
N LEU A 160 -0.34 27.12 18.91
CA LEU A 160 -0.15 25.73 19.30
C LEU A 160 -0.34 24.76 18.12
N ALA A 161 -1.34 24.99 17.24
CA ALA A 161 -1.57 24.15 16.05
C ALA A 161 -0.36 24.14 15.10
N LEU A 162 0.17 25.33 14.81
CA LEU A 162 1.36 25.50 13.96
C LEU A 162 2.57 24.78 14.57
N TYR A 163 2.88 25.06 15.82
CA TYR A 163 4.03 24.47 16.49
C TYR A 163 3.90 22.94 16.64
N ALA A 164 2.77 22.45 17.14
CA ALA A 164 2.53 21.03 17.34
C ALA A 164 2.53 20.27 16.00
N GLY A 165 1.96 20.85 14.94
CA GLY A 165 1.94 20.22 13.62
C GLY A 165 3.32 20.13 12.97
N LEU A 166 4.13 21.19 13.07
CA LEU A 166 5.49 21.23 12.51
C LEU A 166 6.48 20.32 13.27
N THR A 167 6.25 20.12 14.58
CA THR A 167 7.11 19.30 15.45
C THR A 167 6.63 17.85 15.62
N TYR A 168 5.47 17.49 15.06
CA TYR A 168 5.00 16.11 15.05
C TYR A 168 5.84 15.25 14.10
N THR A 169 6.10 14.00 14.47
CA THR A 169 7.06 13.12 13.78
C THR A 169 6.50 12.35 12.60
N LYS A 170 5.16 12.28 12.46
CA LYS A 170 4.48 11.63 11.33
C LYS A 170 3.83 12.68 10.41
N PRO A 171 3.66 12.37 9.10
CA PRO A 171 2.99 13.26 8.18
C PRO A 171 1.53 13.50 8.60
N LEU A 172 1.14 14.76 8.72
CA LEU A 172 -0.24 15.19 8.98
C LEU A 172 -0.94 15.56 7.67
N ALA A 173 -2.27 15.56 7.66
CA ALA A 173 -3.09 15.97 6.51
C ALA A 173 -2.92 17.47 6.18
N GLY A 174 -2.68 18.28 7.20
CA GLY A 174 -2.44 19.72 7.08
C GLY A 174 -2.53 20.45 8.41
N ILE A 175 -2.25 21.74 8.38
CA ILE A 175 -2.32 22.65 9.53
C ILE A 175 -3.17 23.88 9.17
N ILE A 176 -4.03 24.31 10.08
CA ILE A 176 -4.88 25.50 9.96
C ILE A 176 -4.58 26.47 11.10
N GLY A 177 -4.12 27.68 10.79
CA GLY A 177 -3.86 28.74 11.77
C GLY A 177 -4.71 29.97 11.49
N LEU A 178 -5.65 30.32 12.36
CA LEU A 178 -6.53 31.47 12.19
C LEU A 178 -6.14 32.59 13.15
N SER A 179 -5.96 33.82 12.65
CA SER A 179 -5.56 35.02 13.41
C SER A 179 -4.46 34.73 14.44
N THR A 180 -3.34 34.16 13.99
CA THR A 180 -2.31 33.57 14.86
C THR A 180 -0.87 33.94 14.46
N TRP A 181 0.10 33.51 15.26
CA TRP A 181 1.53 33.57 15.01
C TRP A 181 2.20 32.19 15.13
N LEU A 182 3.44 32.05 14.66
CA LEU A 182 4.30 30.88 14.93
C LEU A 182 5.13 31.14 16.20
N PRO A 183 4.91 30.39 17.30
CA PRO A 183 5.71 30.54 18.50
C PRO A 183 7.11 29.95 18.28
N VAL A 184 8.09 30.46 19.02
CA VAL A 184 9.51 30.12 19.03
C VAL A 184 10.08 30.04 17.63
N HIS A 185 9.61 30.92 16.74
CA HIS A 185 9.91 30.94 15.31
C HIS A 185 11.42 30.99 15.02
N GLN A 186 12.22 31.53 15.95
CA GLN A 186 13.69 31.58 15.88
C GLN A 186 14.34 30.17 15.89
N THR A 187 13.65 29.16 16.41
CA THR A 187 14.10 27.76 16.43
C THR A 187 13.82 27.02 15.13
N PHE A 188 13.06 27.60 14.21
CA PHE A 188 12.77 27.01 12.90
C PHE A 188 13.79 27.49 11.85
N PRO A 189 14.23 26.60 10.94
CA PRO A 189 13.66 25.28 10.63
C PRO A 189 14.15 24.11 11.51
N ASP A 190 15.13 24.31 12.40
CA ASP A 190 15.81 23.22 13.13
C ASP A 190 14.88 22.42 14.06
N ALA A 191 13.86 23.05 14.63
CA ALA A 191 12.85 22.40 15.47
C ALA A 191 11.86 21.53 14.67
N LYS A 192 11.76 21.71 13.34
CA LYS A 192 10.82 20.96 12.49
C LYS A 192 11.14 19.47 12.53
N ARG A 193 10.10 18.64 12.67
CA ARG A 193 10.19 17.18 12.59
C ARG A 193 9.27 16.61 11.51
N ASN A 194 8.24 17.35 11.11
CA ASN A 194 7.34 16.95 10.05
C ASN A 194 7.94 17.20 8.65
N ASN A 195 7.33 16.63 7.60
CA ASN A 195 7.75 16.88 6.22
C ASN A 195 7.57 18.38 5.85
N ASN A 196 8.25 18.84 4.80
CA ASN A 196 8.12 20.24 4.35
C ASN A 196 6.98 20.44 3.33
N THR A 197 6.13 19.44 3.14
CA THR A 197 5.10 19.37 2.10
C THR A 197 3.68 19.34 2.67
N ILE A 198 3.52 19.18 4.00
CA ILE A 198 2.23 19.34 4.66
C ILE A 198 1.61 20.69 4.27
N PRO A 199 0.35 20.71 3.81
CA PRO A 199 -0.33 21.96 3.51
C PRO A 199 -0.58 22.76 4.79
N ILE A 200 -0.24 24.04 4.78
CA ILE A 200 -0.53 24.99 5.85
C ILE A 200 -1.47 26.07 5.28
N PHE A 201 -2.62 26.24 5.91
CA PHE A 201 -3.54 27.33 5.64
C PHE A 201 -3.53 28.30 6.82
N GLN A 202 -3.25 29.56 6.53
CA GLN A 202 -3.33 30.65 7.50
C GLN A 202 -4.38 31.66 7.04
N GLY A 203 -5.34 31.96 7.91
CA GLY A 203 -6.36 32.99 7.72
C GLY A 203 -6.13 34.13 8.69
N HIS A 204 -6.25 35.39 8.25
CA HIS A 204 -6.05 36.54 9.14
C HIS A 204 -6.89 37.75 8.71
N GLY A 205 -7.50 38.42 9.69
CA GLY A 205 -8.16 39.71 9.47
C GLY A 205 -7.17 40.86 9.32
N ASP A 206 -7.39 41.75 8.35
CA ASP A 206 -6.47 42.88 8.10
C ASP A 206 -6.58 44.03 9.11
N ILE A 207 -7.65 44.03 9.93
CA ILE A 207 -7.88 44.99 11.01
C ILE A 207 -7.91 44.32 12.39
N ASP A 208 -7.25 43.17 12.56
CA ASP A 208 -7.13 42.46 13.84
C ASP A 208 -6.36 43.30 14.88
N PRO A 209 -7.02 43.75 15.97
CA PRO A 209 -6.38 44.59 16.99
C PRO A 209 -5.62 43.79 18.06
N VAL A 210 -5.76 42.46 18.09
CA VAL A 210 -5.20 41.60 19.14
C VAL A 210 -3.93 40.92 18.63
N VAL A 211 -4.06 40.05 17.63
CA VAL A 211 -2.92 39.46 16.93
C VAL A 211 -2.75 40.28 15.66
N ARG A 212 -1.92 41.33 15.75
CA ARG A 212 -1.76 42.30 14.66
C ARG A 212 -1.48 41.58 13.35
N TYR A 213 -2.18 41.99 12.28
CA TYR A 213 -2.05 41.41 10.93
C TYR A 213 -0.60 41.25 10.46
N ALA A 214 0.28 42.20 10.81
CA ALA A 214 1.71 42.14 10.52
C ALA A 214 2.41 40.88 11.07
N TYR A 215 1.99 40.36 12.23
CA TYR A 215 2.54 39.12 12.81
C TYR A 215 2.05 37.88 12.06
N GLY A 216 0.81 37.91 11.57
CA GLY A 216 0.30 36.90 10.66
C GLY A 216 1.14 36.85 9.38
N GLN A 217 1.39 38.00 8.76
CA GLN A 217 2.23 38.12 7.56
C GLN A 217 3.68 37.67 7.81
N GLN A 218 4.26 38.01 8.96
CA GLN A 218 5.61 37.59 9.32
C GLN A 218 5.67 36.07 9.52
N THR A 219 4.67 35.48 10.17
CA THR A 219 4.53 34.04 10.33
C THR A 219 4.46 33.33 8.98
N ALA A 220 3.63 33.82 8.06
CA ALA A 220 3.53 33.27 6.71
C ALA A 220 4.88 33.30 5.98
N LYS A 221 5.60 34.44 6.01
CA LYS A 221 6.94 34.57 5.42
C LYS A 221 7.96 33.60 6.02
N ILE A 222 7.92 33.41 7.34
CA ILE A 222 8.81 32.47 8.03
C ILE A 222 8.48 31.04 7.58
N LEU A 223 7.21 30.65 7.55
CA LEU A 223 6.78 29.33 7.09
C LEU A 223 7.17 29.09 5.62
N GLU A 224 6.95 30.06 4.74
CA GLU A 224 7.32 30.02 3.31
C GLU A 224 8.83 29.83 3.10
N SER A 225 9.67 30.23 4.06
CA SER A 225 11.12 30.06 3.96
C SER A 225 11.58 28.59 4.05
N PHE A 226 10.77 27.70 4.64
CA PHE A 226 11.13 26.29 4.84
C PHE A 226 10.02 25.27 4.51
N MET A 227 8.80 25.72 4.21
CA MET A 227 7.65 24.89 3.82
C MET A 227 7.26 25.16 2.37
N ARG A 228 6.87 24.11 1.64
CA ARG A 228 6.51 24.21 0.21
C ARG A 228 5.07 24.64 -0.04
N ASN A 229 4.16 24.33 0.90
CA ASN A 229 2.71 24.45 0.70
C ASN A 229 2.07 25.35 1.76
N VAL A 230 2.38 26.64 1.74
CA VAL A 230 1.78 27.64 2.64
C VAL A 230 0.79 28.50 1.86
N THR A 231 -0.40 28.70 2.40
CA THR A 231 -1.37 29.68 1.91
C THR A 231 -1.68 30.67 3.02
N PHE A 232 -1.55 31.97 2.76
CA PHE A 232 -1.97 33.04 3.65
C PHE A 232 -3.14 33.81 3.00
N ASN A 233 -4.32 33.73 3.61
CA ASN A 233 -5.52 34.44 3.17
C ASN A 233 -5.82 35.62 4.10
N THR A 234 -6.04 36.78 3.49
CA THR A 234 -6.43 38.01 4.19
C THR A 234 -7.93 38.22 4.05
N TYR A 235 -8.60 38.48 5.17
CA TYR A 235 -10.03 38.81 5.20
C TYR A 235 -10.20 40.30 5.48
N HIS A 236 -10.61 41.05 4.46
CA HIS A 236 -10.76 42.50 4.53
C HIS A 236 -11.88 42.92 5.48
N GLY A 237 -11.57 43.84 6.39
CA GLY A 237 -12.51 44.32 7.41
C GLY A 237 -12.77 43.33 8.54
N LEU A 238 -12.07 42.20 8.59
CA LEU A 238 -12.19 41.23 9.68
C LEU A 238 -11.27 41.64 10.84
N MET A 239 -11.83 41.68 12.05
CA MET A 239 -11.10 41.94 13.29
C MET A 239 -10.60 40.61 13.92
N HIS A 240 -10.38 40.56 15.23
CA HIS A 240 -10.00 39.33 15.95
C HIS A 240 -11.21 38.39 16.15
N SER A 241 -11.74 37.84 15.07
CA SER A 241 -12.94 37.00 15.05
C SER A 241 -12.95 36.09 13.83
N GLY A 242 -13.77 35.04 13.84
CA GLY A 242 -14.06 34.26 12.63
C GLY A 242 -15.11 34.93 11.73
N SER A 243 -15.12 34.60 10.44
CA SER A 243 -16.17 34.99 9.48
C SER A 243 -16.67 33.81 8.66
N ASP A 244 -17.86 33.91 8.08
CA ASP A 244 -18.39 32.86 7.19
C ASP A 244 -17.50 32.63 5.96
N ALA A 245 -16.90 33.69 5.42
CA ALA A 245 -15.94 33.59 4.32
C ALA A 245 -14.70 32.78 4.74
N GLU A 246 -14.14 33.08 5.91
CA GLU A 246 -13.02 32.32 6.47
C GLU A 246 -13.40 30.86 6.75
N MET A 247 -14.58 30.61 7.31
CA MET A 247 -15.05 29.24 7.58
C MET A 247 -15.30 28.43 6.30
N ASN A 248 -15.75 29.07 5.22
CA ASN A 248 -15.89 28.43 3.92
C ASN A 248 -14.53 28.05 3.31
N ASP A 249 -13.53 28.91 3.46
CA ASP A 249 -12.16 28.60 3.05
C ASP A 249 -11.57 27.47 3.91
N VAL A 250 -11.78 27.51 5.23
CA VAL A 250 -11.41 26.41 6.15
C VAL A 250 -12.04 25.10 5.69
N LYS A 251 -13.33 25.09 5.32
CA LYS A 251 -14.01 23.91 4.79
C LYS A 251 -13.36 23.39 3.50
N ALA A 252 -13.09 24.28 2.55
CA ALA A 252 -12.49 23.92 1.27
C ALA A 252 -11.05 23.40 1.45
N LYS A 253 -10.25 24.07 2.28
CA LYS A 253 -8.88 23.69 2.60
C LYS A 253 -8.84 22.38 3.36
N TYR A 254 -9.70 22.21 4.37
CA TYR A 254 -9.84 20.94 5.08
C TYR A 254 -10.19 19.81 4.12
N LYS A 255 -11.21 19.98 3.27
CA LYS A 255 -11.60 18.97 2.28
C LYS A 255 -10.43 18.56 1.40
N ASN A 256 -9.63 19.52 0.93
CA ASN A 256 -8.44 19.23 0.12
C ASN A 256 -7.37 18.51 0.95
N MET A 257 -7.03 19.04 2.13
CA MET A 257 -6.07 18.47 3.10
C MET A 257 -6.39 17.03 3.46
N SER A 258 -7.65 16.77 3.79
CA SER A 258 -8.18 15.49 4.23
C SER A 258 -8.80 14.69 3.09
N SER A 259 -8.47 14.96 1.81
CA SER A 259 -8.87 14.08 0.72
C SER A 259 -7.93 12.87 0.64
N PRO A 260 -8.41 11.67 0.26
CA PRO A 260 -7.52 10.50 0.08
C PRO A 260 -6.44 10.78 -0.98
N SER A 261 -6.72 11.72 -1.88
CA SER A 261 -5.78 12.25 -2.85
C SER A 261 -4.64 13.08 -2.25
N ASN A 262 -4.66 13.47 -0.98
CA ASN A 262 -3.58 14.22 -0.33
C ASN A 262 -2.53 13.33 0.38
N GLU A 263 -2.63 12.01 0.20
CA GLU A 263 -1.54 11.05 0.48
C GLU A 263 -0.38 11.15 -0.55
N LEU A 264 -0.32 12.26 -1.29
CA LEU A 264 0.60 12.58 -2.38
C LEU A 264 2.04 12.86 -1.92
N GLU A 265 2.64 11.96 -1.14
CA GLU A 265 4.10 11.71 -1.19
C GLU A 265 4.50 10.25 -0.95
N HIS A 266 3.56 9.32 -0.71
CA HIS A 266 3.90 7.91 -0.47
C HIS A 266 3.28 6.97 -1.50
N GLU A 267 4.06 5.98 -1.93
CA GLU A 267 3.63 4.83 -2.73
C GLU A 267 2.48 4.12 -1.99
N VAL A 268 1.38 3.79 -2.67
CA VAL A 268 0.35 2.95 -2.06
C VAL A 268 0.88 1.52 -2.10
N GLU A 269 1.18 0.96 -0.93
CA GLU A 269 1.63 -0.43 -0.79
C GLU A 269 0.51 -1.24 -0.13
N ILE A 270 -0.03 -2.23 -0.86
CA ILE A 270 -0.92 -3.25 -0.31
C ILE A 270 -0.05 -4.47 -0.02
N GLU A 271 0.16 -4.75 1.27
CA GLU A 271 0.97 -5.88 1.72
C GLU A 271 0.33 -7.21 1.33
N SER A 272 1.16 -8.25 1.17
CA SER A 272 0.67 -9.59 0.90
C SER A 272 -0.06 -10.16 2.12
N ILE A 273 -1.12 -10.93 1.89
CA ILE A 273 -1.93 -11.58 2.95
C ILE A 273 -1.13 -12.70 3.63
N SER A 274 -0.30 -13.41 2.85
CA SER A 274 0.61 -14.46 3.30
C SER A 274 2.05 -14.09 2.93
N ASN A 275 2.99 -15.05 3.02
CA ASN A 275 4.41 -14.79 2.73
C ASN A 275 4.60 -14.10 1.37
N HIS A 276 5.28 -12.95 1.39
CA HIS A 276 5.56 -12.15 0.21
C HIS A 276 6.51 -12.90 -0.74
N THR A 277 6.01 -13.36 -1.88
CA THR A 277 6.82 -14.09 -2.88
C THR A 277 6.72 -13.51 -4.29
N SER A 278 5.90 -12.49 -4.50
CA SER A 278 5.73 -11.80 -5.78
C SER A 278 5.26 -10.37 -5.56
N THR A 279 5.57 -9.48 -6.50
CA THR A 279 5.13 -8.07 -6.44
C THR A 279 4.47 -7.69 -7.76
N LEU A 280 3.33 -7.01 -7.71
CA LEU A 280 2.77 -6.24 -8.82
C LEU A 280 3.08 -4.77 -8.59
N ILE A 281 3.83 -4.14 -9.50
CA ILE A 281 4.01 -2.69 -9.53
C ILE A 281 3.05 -2.15 -10.59
N PHE A 282 2.07 -1.32 -10.21
CA PHE A 282 1.04 -0.83 -11.13
C PHE A 282 1.03 0.70 -11.23
N LEU A 283 1.21 1.22 -12.45
CA LEU A 283 1.37 2.65 -12.74
C LEU A 283 0.04 3.26 -13.23
N HIS A 284 -0.44 4.29 -12.53
CA HIS A 284 -1.70 4.97 -12.86
C HIS A 284 -1.58 5.84 -14.15
N GLY A 285 -2.73 6.26 -14.69
CA GLY A 285 -2.80 7.15 -15.85
C GLY A 285 -2.55 8.63 -15.53
N LEU A 286 -2.49 9.48 -16.56
CA LEU A 286 -2.32 10.93 -16.41
C LEU A 286 -3.41 11.54 -15.50
N GLY A 287 -3.01 12.36 -14.54
CA GLY A 287 -3.93 13.08 -13.64
C GLY A 287 -4.51 12.25 -12.49
N ASP A 288 -4.25 10.94 -12.46
CA ASP A 288 -4.68 10.03 -11.40
C ASP A 288 -3.61 9.91 -10.28
N SER A 289 -3.76 8.95 -9.37
CA SER A 289 -2.83 8.63 -8.28
C SER A 289 -2.74 7.12 -8.08
N GLY A 290 -1.78 6.66 -7.27
CA GLY A 290 -1.65 5.26 -6.86
C GLY A 290 -2.92 4.72 -6.18
N HIS A 291 -3.68 5.58 -5.51
CA HIS A 291 -4.96 5.21 -4.90
C HIS A 291 -6.03 4.83 -5.91
N GLY A 292 -6.07 5.49 -7.08
CA GLY A 292 -7.15 5.33 -8.06
C GLY A 292 -7.35 3.88 -8.53
N TRP A 293 -6.27 3.10 -8.56
CA TRP A 293 -6.29 1.68 -8.95
C TRP A 293 -6.17 0.70 -7.78
N SER A 294 -5.73 1.16 -6.61
CA SER A 294 -5.42 0.31 -5.45
C SER A 294 -6.57 -0.62 -5.06
N SER A 295 -7.78 -0.10 -4.85
CA SER A 295 -8.93 -0.92 -4.45
C SER A 295 -9.38 -1.92 -5.51
N ALA A 296 -9.18 -1.62 -6.80
CA ALA A 296 -9.48 -2.56 -7.88
C ALA A 296 -8.46 -3.70 -7.91
N LEU A 297 -7.19 -3.37 -7.70
CA LEU A 297 -6.08 -4.32 -7.67
C LEU A 297 -6.12 -5.20 -6.43
N GLU A 298 -6.50 -4.65 -5.27
CA GLU A 298 -6.69 -5.40 -4.01
C GLU A 298 -7.70 -6.54 -4.18
N ARG A 299 -8.82 -6.30 -4.88
CA ARG A 299 -9.85 -7.33 -5.15
C ARG A 299 -9.35 -8.52 -5.96
N ILE A 300 -8.29 -8.34 -6.74
CA ILE A 300 -7.70 -9.40 -7.57
C ILE A 300 -6.36 -9.90 -7.03
N GLN A 301 -5.94 -9.41 -5.86
CA GLN A 301 -4.68 -9.78 -5.22
C GLN A 301 -4.64 -11.28 -4.95
N SER A 302 -3.53 -11.91 -5.29
CA SER A 302 -3.22 -13.27 -4.83
C SER A 302 -2.60 -13.20 -3.42
N PRO A 303 -2.86 -14.16 -2.51
CA PRO A 303 -2.41 -14.06 -1.11
C PRO A 303 -0.91 -13.76 -0.92
N ASN A 304 -0.04 -14.33 -1.76
CA ASN A 304 1.42 -14.15 -1.68
C ASN A 304 1.96 -12.95 -2.48
N MET A 305 1.08 -12.09 -3.02
CA MET A 305 1.45 -10.95 -3.87
C MET A 305 1.35 -9.65 -3.10
N LYS A 306 2.42 -8.86 -3.08
CA LYS A 306 2.38 -7.44 -2.71
C LYS A 306 1.97 -6.60 -3.91
N ILE A 307 1.18 -5.55 -3.72
CA ILE A 307 0.88 -4.57 -4.77
C ILE A 307 1.51 -3.23 -4.40
N VAL A 308 2.20 -2.59 -5.34
CA VAL A 308 2.81 -1.27 -5.21
C VAL A 308 2.24 -0.37 -6.29
N CYS A 309 1.52 0.67 -5.89
CA CYS A 309 0.98 1.70 -6.78
C CYS A 309 1.69 3.02 -6.49
N PRO A 310 2.82 3.31 -7.15
CA PRO A 310 3.54 4.56 -6.95
C PRO A 310 2.75 5.75 -7.48
N ASN A 311 3.02 6.94 -6.93
CA ASN A 311 2.47 8.20 -7.42
C ASN A 311 3.42 8.86 -8.40
N ALA A 312 2.88 9.35 -9.52
CA ALA A 312 3.62 10.18 -10.46
C ALA A 312 3.90 11.57 -9.86
N PRO A 313 5.04 12.21 -10.15
CA PRO A 313 5.32 13.57 -9.70
C PRO A 313 4.35 14.58 -10.34
N SER A 314 4.06 15.67 -9.63
CA SER A 314 3.32 16.81 -10.19
C SER A 314 4.24 17.64 -11.10
N GLN A 315 3.97 17.62 -12.40
CA GLN A 315 4.75 18.33 -13.42
C GLN A 315 3.83 18.97 -14.48
N PRO A 316 4.28 20.02 -15.19
CA PRO A 316 3.50 20.62 -16.27
C PRO A 316 3.35 19.62 -17.44
N VAL A 317 2.17 19.63 -18.07
CA VAL A 317 1.83 18.71 -19.17
C VAL A 317 1.49 19.51 -20.43
N ALA A 318 2.30 19.37 -21.48
CA ALA A 318 2.17 20.16 -22.71
C ALA A 318 0.82 19.95 -23.42
N LEU A 319 0.31 18.72 -23.46
CA LEU A 319 -1.00 18.36 -24.01
C LEU A 319 -2.14 19.17 -23.37
N ASN A 320 -1.99 19.46 -22.07
CA ASN A 320 -2.97 20.21 -21.29
C ASN A 320 -2.52 21.68 -21.11
N GLY A 321 -1.89 22.28 -22.12
CA GLY A 321 -1.52 23.70 -22.08
C GLY A 321 -0.57 24.09 -20.95
N GLY A 322 0.20 23.14 -20.41
CA GLY A 322 1.15 23.38 -19.32
C GLY A 322 0.57 23.27 -17.90
N PHE A 323 -0.69 22.87 -17.73
CA PHE A 323 -1.26 22.62 -16.40
C PHE A 323 -0.43 21.57 -15.63
N ARG A 324 -0.17 21.84 -14.35
CA ARG A 324 0.54 20.94 -13.44
C ARG A 324 -0.41 19.88 -12.89
N MET A 325 -0.07 18.62 -13.10
CA MET A 325 -0.82 17.47 -12.60
C MET A 325 0.09 16.24 -12.46
N PRO A 326 -0.33 15.18 -11.73
CA PRO A 326 0.41 13.93 -11.69
C PRO A 326 0.64 13.37 -13.09
N SER A 327 1.90 13.28 -13.49
CA SER A 327 2.28 12.80 -14.81
C SER A 327 3.64 12.11 -14.73
N TRP A 328 3.80 10.98 -15.40
CA TRP A 328 5.06 10.23 -15.39
C TRP A 328 6.14 10.87 -16.27
N PHE A 329 5.74 11.35 -17.44
CA PHE A 329 6.59 12.01 -18.43
C PHE A 329 5.76 13.03 -19.20
N ASP A 330 6.39 14.02 -19.85
CA ASP A 330 5.62 15.05 -20.55
C ASP A 330 4.93 14.46 -21.79
N LEU A 331 3.61 14.68 -21.87
CA LEU A 331 2.80 14.30 -23.03
C LEU A 331 2.57 15.55 -23.87
N LYS A 332 3.08 15.54 -25.10
CA LYS A 332 2.85 16.63 -26.06
C LYS A 332 1.59 16.41 -26.89
N ARG A 333 1.34 15.16 -27.30
CA ARG A 333 0.21 14.71 -28.12
C ARG A 333 -0.13 13.25 -27.79
N LEU A 334 -1.37 12.86 -28.08
CA LEU A 334 -1.82 11.46 -28.04
C LEU A 334 -2.00 10.94 -29.47
N ASP A 335 -0.92 10.97 -30.25
CA ASP A 335 -0.87 10.38 -31.59
C ASP A 335 0.49 9.71 -31.84
N MET A 336 0.49 8.66 -32.68
CA MET A 336 1.67 7.85 -32.99
C MET A 336 2.67 8.53 -33.93
N SER A 337 2.35 9.71 -34.46
CA SER A 337 3.22 10.50 -35.37
C SER A 337 3.94 11.64 -34.65
N GLY A 338 3.58 11.91 -33.40
CA GLY A 338 4.07 13.03 -32.61
C GLY A 338 5.49 12.83 -32.10
N THR A 339 6.15 13.94 -31.79
CA THR A 339 7.41 13.91 -31.05
C THR A 339 7.13 13.61 -29.58
N GLU A 340 7.60 12.47 -29.09
CA GLU A 340 7.54 12.12 -27.66
C GLU A 340 8.73 12.74 -26.91
N ASP A 341 8.55 13.07 -25.65
CA ASP A 341 9.66 13.49 -24.79
C ASP A 341 10.45 12.27 -24.28
N GLU A 342 11.36 11.80 -25.13
CA GLU A 342 12.26 10.70 -24.79
C GLU A 342 13.07 10.95 -23.51
N LYS A 343 13.41 12.21 -23.20
CA LYS A 343 14.24 12.52 -22.04
C LYS A 343 13.46 12.30 -20.76
N SER A 344 12.24 12.85 -20.64
CA SER A 344 11.42 12.63 -19.44
C SER A 344 10.95 11.18 -19.31
N LEU A 345 10.63 10.50 -20.42
CA LEU A 345 10.30 9.07 -20.42
C LEU A 345 11.46 8.23 -19.86
N LYS A 346 12.70 8.48 -20.29
CA LYS A 346 13.88 7.77 -19.77
C LYS A 346 14.13 8.04 -18.28
N VAL A 347 13.87 9.26 -17.82
CA VAL A 347 13.96 9.60 -16.38
C VAL A 347 12.90 8.81 -15.60
N ALA A 348 11.65 8.80 -16.07
CA ALA A 348 10.58 8.04 -15.44
C ALA A 348 10.90 6.54 -15.40
N ALA A 349 11.41 5.98 -16.51
CA ALA A 349 11.81 4.58 -16.59
C ALA A 349 12.90 4.22 -15.57
N LYS A 350 13.88 5.10 -15.33
CA LYS A 350 14.91 4.90 -14.29
C LYS A 350 14.29 4.82 -12.89
N THR A 351 13.26 5.63 -12.60
CA THR A 351 12.53 5.55 -11.34
C THR A 351 11.84 4.19 -11.19
N ILE A 352 11.19 3.70 -12.24
CA ILE A 352 10.55 2.37 -12.21
C ILE A 352 11.59 1.24 -12.08
N HIS A 353 12.74 1.37 -12.75
CA HIS A 353 13.86 0.43 -12.59
C HIS A 353 14.38 0.39 -11.16
N ALA A 354 14.44 1.54 -10.47
CA ALA A 354 14.81 1.60 -9.07
C ALA A 354 13.78 0.90 -8.16
N LEU A 355 12.48 1.02 -8.45
CA LEU A 355 11.43 0.29 -7.71
C LEU A 355 11.56 -1.23 -7.90
N ILE A 356 11.80 -1.69 -9.13
CA ILE A 356 12.04 -3.10 -9.41
C ILE A 356 13.28 -3.60 -8.65
N SER A 357 14.36 -2.83 -8.64
CA SER A 357 15.59 -3.17 -7.90
C SER A 357 15.37 -3.23 -6.38
N LYS A 358 14.62 -2.28 -5.81
CA LYS A 358 14.25 -2.25 -4.38
C LYS A 358 13.51 -3.52 -3.97
N GLU A 359 12.55 -3.97 -4.77
CA GLU A 359 11.84 -5.23 -4.52
C GLU A 359 12.74 -6.46 -4.71
N ASN A 360 13.68 -6.40 -5.66
CA ASN A 360 14.67 -7.45 -5.86
C ASN A 360 15.65 -7.59 -4.68
N GLU A 361 16.09 -6.47 -4.10
CA GLU A 361 16.95 -6.41 -2.92
C GLU A 361 16.26 -6.94 -1.67
N LYS A 362 14.92 -6.80 -1.57
CA LYS A 362 14.10 -7.43 -0.52
C LYS A 362 13.91 -8.95 -0.70
N GLY A 363 14.54 -9.54 -1.73
CA GLY A 363 14.52 -10.99 -1.95
C GLY A 363 13.46 -11.48 -2.93
N ILE A 364 12.74 -10.60 -3.62
CA ILE A 364 11.77 -10.98 -4.66
C ILE A 364 12.48 -11.07 -6.02
N PRO A 365 12.67 -12.26 -6.63
CA PRO A 365 13.31 -12.37 -7.94
C PRO A 365 12.57 -11.52 -8.99
N THR A 366 13.28 -10.90 -9.94
CA THR A 366 12.61 -10.09 -10.99
C THR A 366 11.61 -10.90 -11.82
N THR A 367 11.85 -12.21 -11.97
CA THR A 367 10.92 -13.19 -12.56
C THR A 367 9.66 -13.47 -11.72
N ARG A 368 9.50 -12.77 -10.59
CA ARG A 368 8.33 -12.76 -9.69
C ARG A 368 7.73 -11.35 -9.56
N ILE A 369 8.23 -10.38 -10.32
CA ILE A 369 7.74 -9.00 -10.36
C ILE A 369 6.99 -8.79 -11.67
N VAL A 370 5.72 -8.41 -11.58
CA VAL A 370 4.91 -7.98 -12.72
C VAL A 370 4.89 -6.45 -12.75
N LEU A 371 5.08 -5.87 -13.93
CA LEU A 371 4.92 -4.43 -14.14
C LEU A 371 3.63 -4.18 -14.91
N GLY A 372 2.75 -3.37 -14.36
CA GLY A 372 1.44 -3.05 -14.93
C GLY A 372 1.21 -1.56 -15.03
N GLY A 373 0.24 -1.15 -15.84
CA GLY A 373 -0.26 0.21 -15.78
C GLY A 373 -1.41 0.50 -16.74
N PHE A 374 -2.02 1.67 -16.54
CA PHE A 374 -3.13 2.19 -17.33
C PHE A 374 -2.73 3.45 -18.08
N SER A 375 -3.15 3.61 -19.34
CA SER A 375 -2.91 4.81 -20.16
C SER A 375 -1.43 5.19 -20.20
N GLN A 376 -1.05 6.41 -19.79
CA GLN A 376 0.35 6.83 -19.67
C GLN A 376 1.20 5.90 -18.78
N GLY A 377 0.63 5.38 -17.70
CA GLY A 377 1.30 4.41 -16.84
C GLY A 377 1.51 3.05 -17.53
N GLY A 378 0.57 2.62 -18.37
CA GLY A 378 0.71 1.42 -19.21
C GLY A 378 1.82 1.57 -20.27
N ALA A 379 1.92 2.75 -20.86
CA ALA A 379 3.01 3.09 -21.79
C ALA A 379 4.38 3.05 -21.10
N LEU A 380 4.47 3.62 -19.89
CA LEU A 380 5.68 3.55 -19.08
C LEU A 380 6.01 2.11 -18.64
N ALA A 381 5.01 1.29 -18.34
CA ALA A 381 5.18 -0.11 -17.98
C ALA A 381 5.80 -0.92 -19.14
N LEU A 382 5.28 -0.73 -20.36
CA LEU A 382 5.85 -1.36 -21.58
C LEU A 382 7.31 -0.94 -21.79
N TYR A 383 7.57 0.37 -21.80
CA TYR A 383 8.93 0.88 -22.03
C TYR A 383 9.91 0.41 -20.96
N SER A 384 9.55 0.58 -19.69
CA SER A 384 10.41 0.22 -18.56
C SER A 384 10.66 -1.28 -18.51
N GLY A 385 9.64 -2.10 -18.75
CA GLY A 385 9.75 -3.56 -18.75
C GLY A 385 10.62 -4.09 -19.90
N LEU A 386 10.56 -3.49 -21.09
CA LEU A 386 11.39 -3.89 -22.24
C LEU A 386 12.83 -3.37 -22.16
N THR A 387 13.05 -2.25 -21.48
CA THR A 387 14.37 -1.62 -21.30
C THR A 387 15.04 -1.98 -19.98
N TYR A 388 14.43 -2.82 -19.13
CA TYR A 388 15.08 -3.35 -17.94
C TYR A 388 15.92 -4.58 -18.30
N ALA A 389 17.16 -4.62 -17.83
CA ALA A 389 18.14 -5.65 -18.26
C ALA A 389 17.77 -7.08 -17.83
N LYS A 390 17.10 -7.24 -16.68
CA LYS A 390 16.66 -8.56 -16.17
C LYS A 390 15.23 -8.86 -16.63
N PRO A 391 14.87 -10.13 -16.90
CA PRO A 391 13.50 -10.47 -17.26
C PRO A 391 12.54 -10.28 -16.07
N LEU A 392 11.33 -9.79 -16.38
CA LEU A 392 10.20 -9.67 -15.46
C LEU A 392 9.26 -10.88 -15.56
N ALA A 393 8.38 -11.06 -14.57
CA ALA A 393 7.34 -12.11 -14.60
C ALA A 393 6.33 -11.89 -15.74
N GLY A 394 6.04 -10.62 -16.05
CA GLY A 394 5.19 -10.21 -17.16
C GLY A 394 4.94 -8.71 -17.17
N ILE A 395 4.29 -8.22 -18.23
CA ILE A 395 3.91 -6.81 -18.40
C ILE A 395 2.40 -6.72 -18.68
N VAL A 396 1.68 -5.88 -17.95
CA VAL A 396 0.27 -5.57 -18.17
C VAL A 396 0.13 -4.13 -18.67
N ALA A 397 -0.53 -3.94 -19.80
CA ALA A 397 -0.68 -2.64 -20.43
C ALA A 397 -2.15 -2.38 -20.80
N LEU A 398 -2.85 -1.56 -20.01
CA LEU A 398 -4.28 -1.28 -20.17
C LEU A 398 -4.48 0.06 -20.87
N SER A 399 -5.29 0.06 -21.93
CA SER A 399 -5.69 1.24 -22.72
C SER A 399 -4.52 2.20 -23.00
N SER A 400 -3.42 1.66 -23.51
CA SER A 400 -2.12 2.34 -23.62
C SER A 400 -1.44 2.11 -24.98
N TRP A 401 -0.22 2.63 -25.15
CA TRP A 401 0.60 2.49 -26.35
C TRP A 401 2.06 2.18 -26.00
N LEU A 402 2.83 1.66 -26.95
CA LEU A 402 4.28 1.51 -26.82
C LEU A 402 4.97 2.83 -27.20
N PRO A 403 5.58 3.57 -26.24
CA PRO A 403 6.28 4.79 -26.58
C PRO A 403 7.62 4.47 -27.24
N LEU A 404 8.08 5.38 -28.09
CA LEU A 404 9.28 5.28 -28.91
C LEU A 404 9.31 3.98 -29.73
N HIS A 405 8.14 3.51 -30.19
CA HIS A 405 7.96 2.24 -30.89
C HIS A 405 8.94 2.05 -32.07
N GLN A 406 9.32 3.12 -32.77
CA GLN A 406 10.29 3.10 -33.87
C GLN A 406 11.72 2.68 -33.45
N LYS A 407 12.06 2.78 -32.15
CA LYS A 407 13.35 2.35 -31.60
C LYS A 407 13.37 0.88 -31.18
N PHE A 408 12.23 0.19 -31.22
CA PHE A 408 12.17 -1.23 -30.94
C PHE A 408 12.30 -2.05 -32.23
N PRO A 409 13.01 -3.20 -32.21
CA PRO A 409 13.52 -3.89 -31.03
C PRO A 409 14.90 -3.42 -30.51
N ALA A 410 15.58 -2.49 -31.18
CA ALA A 410 16.97 -2.11 -30.86
C ALA A 410 17.16 -1.56 -29.42
N ALA A 411 16.16 -0.88 -28.85
CA ALA A 411 16.21 -0.36 -27.48
C ALA A 411 15.98 -1.43 -26.39
N LYS A 412 15.54 -2.64 -26.74
CA LYS A 412 15.20 -3.71 -25.79
C LYS A 412 16.47 -4.32 -25.16
N LEU A 413 16.46 -4.55 -23.85
CA LEU A 413 17.64 -5.06 -23.13
C LEU A 413 17.52 -6.50 -22.62
N ASN A 414 16.33 -7.09 -22.63
CA ASN A 414 16.08 -8.45 -22.12
C ASN A 414 15.67 -9.43 -23.24
N ASN A 415 15.31 -10.67 -22.90
CA ASN A 415 14.94 -11.72 -23.87
C ASN A 415 13.55 -11.49 -24.50
N ASN A 416 13.12 -12.37 -25.42
CA ASN A 416 11.84 -12.21 -26.13
C ASN A 416 10.68 -12.94 -25.43
N ASN A 417 10.89 -13.47 -24.22
CA ASN A 417 9.99 -14.43 -23.59
C ASN A 417 9.07 -13.82 -22.53
N ILE A 418 9.31 -12.57 -22.12
CA ILE A 418 8.46 -11.88 -21.15
C ILE A 418 7.02 -11.85 -21.69
N PRO A 419 6.04 -12.42 -20.97
CA PRO A 419 4.66 -12.38 -21.40
C PRO A 419 4.10 -10.97 -21.25
N ILE A 420 3.42 -10.48 -22.28
CA ILE A 420 2.78 -9.18 -22.33
C ILE A 420 1.28 -9.39 -22.53
N PHE A 421 0.49 -8.83 -21.62
CA PHE A 421 -0.95 -8.73 -21.75
C PHE A 421 -1.31 -7.27 -21.98
N GLN A 422 -1.78 -6.98 -23.19
CA GLN A 422 -2.28 -5.68 -23.56
C GLN A 422 -3.80 -5.77 -23.70
N ALA A 423 -4.50 -4.80 -23.15
CA ALA A 423 -5.95 -4.74 -23.15
C ALA A 423 -6.43 -3.36 -23.56
N HIS A 424 -7.56 -3.27 -24.26
CA HIS A 424 -8.08 -1.99 -24.75
C HIS A 424 -9.59 -2.05 -24.96
N GLY A 425 -10.28 -0.95 -24.63
CA GLY A 425 -11.67 -0.73 -25.02
C GLY A 425 -11.81 -0.30 -26.48
N ASP A 426 -12.79 -0.85 -27.20
CA ASP A 426 -12.98 -0.55 -28.64
C ASP A 426 -13.61 0.82 -28.92
N ILE A 427 -14.19 1.47 -27.90
CA ILE A 427 -14.75 2.82 -27.98
C ILE A 427 -13.94 3.85 -27.18
N ASP A 428 -12.67 3.55 -26.89
CA ASP A 428 -11.74 4.49 -26.23
C ASP A 428 -11.47 5.72 -27.13
N SER A 429 -11.97 6.88 -26.69
CA SER A 429 -11.82 8.16 -27.38
C SER A 429 -10.62 8.99 -26.90
N VAL A 430 -9.87 8.53 -25.90
CA VAL A 430 -8.71 9.24 -25.33
C VAL A 430 -7.42 8.66 -25.88
N VAL A 431 -7.19 7.37 -25.63
CA VAL A 431 -6.13 6.61 -26.28
C VAL A 431 -6.82 5.76 -27.33
N HIS A 432 -6.94 6.29 -28.55
CA HIS A 432 -7.68 5.61 -29.61
C HIS A 432 -7.28 4.14 -29.73
N TYR A 433 -8.28 3.26 -29.78
CA TYR A 433 -8.10 1.80 -29.89
C TYR A 433 -7.06 1.37 -30.93
N LYS A 434 -7.00 2.07 -32.08
CA LYS A 434 -6.00 1.85 -33.14
C LYS A 434 -4.55 1.93 -32.66
N TYR A 435 -4.24 2.76 -31.67
CA TYR A 435 -2.88 2.91 -31.12
C TYR A 435 -2.51 1.70 -30.24
N GLY A 436 -3.50 1.16 -29.52
CA GLY A 436 -3.36 -0.13 -28.85
C GLY A 436 -3.03 -1.25 -29.84
N GLN A 437 -3.82 -1.36 -30.93
CA GLN A 437 -3.59 -2.35 -31.98
C GLN A 437 -2.21 -2.22 -32.65
N GLN A 438 -1.79 -1.00 -32.98
CA GLN A 438 -0.48 -0.75 -33.56
C GLN A 438 0.66 -1.14 -32.62
N SER A 439 0.52 -0.82 -31.33
CA SER A 439 1.49 -1.21 -30.31
C SER A 439 1.58 -2.74 -30.19
N ALA A 440 0.44 -3.44 -30.18
CA ALA A 440 0.39 -4.89 -30.16
C ALA A 440 1.09 -5.50 -31.40
N ASN A 441 0.83 -4.97 -32.60
CA ASN A 441 1.48 -5.42 -33.84
C ASN A 441 3.00 -5.25 -33.78
N VAL A 442 3.47 -4.09 -33.29
CA VAL A 442 4.91 -3.85 -33.12
C VAL A 442 5.50 -4.83 -32.11
N LEU A 443 4.87 -5.04 -30.96
CA LEU A 443 5.34 -5.99 -29.94
C LEU A 443 5.37 -7.43 -30.47
N GLN A 444 4.34 -7.86 -31.19
CA GLN A 444 4.24 -9.19 -31.81
C GLN A 444 5.33 -9.46 -32.85
N SER A 445 5.91 -8.41 -33.46
CA SER A 445 7.01 -8.58 -34.41
C SER A 445 8.32 -9.06 -33.79
N PHE A 446 8.51 -8.90 -32.46
CA PHE A 446 9.77 -9.26 -31.79
C PHE A 446 9.62 -9.98 -30.44
N MET A 447 8.43 -10.05 -29.85
CA MET A 447 8.16 -10.78 -28.60
C MET A 447 7.39 -12.07 -28.88
N GLN A 448 7.70 -13.13 -28.14
CA GLN A 448 7.09 -14.46 -28.35
C GLN A 448 5.70 -14.59 -27.72
N ASN A 449 5.40 -13.82 -26.67
CA ASN A 449 4.23 -14.02 -25.82
C ASN A 449 3.44 -12.71 -25.65
N VAL A 450 2.75 -12.25 -26.70
CA VAL A 450 1.92 -11.04 -26.65
C VAL A 450 0.46 -11.41 -26.84
N THR A 451 -0.37 -11.04 -25.88
CA THR A 451 -1.84 -11.13 -25.98
C THR A 451 -2.40 -9.72 -26.07
N PHE A 452 -3.21 -9.44 -27.09
CA PHE A 452 -4.01 -8.22 -27.20
C PHE A 452 -5.48 -8.59 -27.05
N LYS A 453 -6.15 -8.08 -26.01
CA LYS A 453 -7.56 -8.37 -25.72
C LYS A 453 -8.40 -7.10 -25.84
N THR A 454 -9.50 -7.21 -26.57
CA THR A 454 -10.46 -6.12 -26.77
C THR A 454 -11.66 -6.31 -25.87
N TYR A 455 -12.12 -5.23 -25.24
CA TYR A 455 -13.37 -5.19 -24.47
C TYR A 455 -14.40 -4.34 -25.19
N HIS A 456 -15.45 -4.99 -25.69
CA HIS A 456 -16.50 -4.34 -26.46
C HIS A 456 -17.34 -3.38 -25.62
N GLY A 457 -17.53 -2.16 -26.12
CA GLY A 457 -18.27 -1.09 -25.44
C GLY A 457 -17.50 -0.45 -24.26
N LEU A 458 -16.23 -0.81 -24.05
CA LEU A 458 -15.40 -0.20 -23.02
C LEU A 458 -14.75 1.08 -23.57
N SER A 459 -14.89 2.18 -22.83
CA SER A 459 -14.26 3.47 -23.13
C SER A 459 -12.88 3.57 -22.45
N HIS A 460 -12.37 4.78 -22.19
CA HIS A 460 -11.10 4.99 -21.47
C HIS A 460 -11.24 4.73 -19.96
N SER A 461 -11.51 3.49 -19.58
CA SER A 461 -11.72 3.05 -18.20
C SER A 461 -11.35 1.57 -18.04
N GLY A 462 -11.36 1.06 -16.80
CA GLY A 462 -11.25 -0.37 -16.51
C GLY A 462 -12.62 -1.05 -16.37
N SER A 463 -12.66 -2.38 -16.47
CA SER A 463 -13.89 -3.17 -16.27
C SER A 463 -13.66 -4.42 -15.43
N ASP A 464 -14.70 -4.97 -14.79
CA ASP A 464 -14.57 -6.21 -14.01
C ASP A 464 -14.15 -7.41 -14.86
N ALA A 465 -14.59 -7.47 -16.12
CA ALA A 465 -14.13 -8.49 -17.07
C ALA A 465 -12.62 -8.39 -17.28
N GLU A 466 -12.12 -7.17 -17.49
CA GLU A 466 -10.69 -6.90 -17.64
C GLU A 466 -9.90 -7.25 -16.37
N MET A 467 -10.41 -6.87 -15.20
CA MET A 467 -9.79 -7.20 -13.92
C MET A 467 -9.76 -8.72 -13.65
N ASN A 468 -10.80 -9.46 -14.04
CA ASN A 468 -10.82 -10.92 -13.94
C ASN A 468 -9.78 -11.59 -14.85
N ASP A 469 -9.59 -11.08 -16.07
CA ASP A 469 -8.51 -11.56 -16.94
C ASP A 469 -7.13 -11.27 -16.35
N ILE A 470 -6.94 -10.07 -15.78
CA ILE A 470 -5.70 -9.70 -15.08
C ILE A 470 -5.45 -10.67 -13.91
N LYS A 471 -6.47 -10.96 -13.09
CA LYS A 471 -6.36 -11.96 -12.00
C LYS A 471 -5.84 -13.30 -12.49
N ASN A 472 -6.40 -13.80 -13.59
CA ASN A 472 -6.05 -15.10 -14.17
C ASN A 472 -4.61 -15.13 -14.74
N ILE A 473 -4.19 -14.07 -15.43
CA ILE A 473 -2.81 -14.01 -15.96
C ILE A 473 -1.79 -13.80 -14.85
N LEU A 474 -2.10 -13.03 -13.80
CA LEU A 474 -1.21 -12.84 -12.65
C LEU A 474 -1.00 -14.18 -11.95
N ALA A 475 -2.08 -14.91 -11.66
CA ALA A 475 -1.99 -16.27 -11.15
C ALA A 475 -1.09 -17.15 -12.02
N LYS A 476 -1.25 -17.09 -13.35
CA LYS A 476 -0.39 -17.85 -14.28
C LYS A 476 1.08 -17.40 -14.27
N TRP A 477 1.39 -16.11 -14.18
CA TRP A 477 2.76 -15.61 -14.26
C TRP A 477 3.51 -15.73 -12.93
N VAL A 478 2.81 -15.55 -11.81
CA VAL A 478 3.42 -15.56 -10.47
C VAL A 478 2.98 -16.73 -9.59
N LEU A 479 2.19 -17.70 -10.05
CA LEU A 479 2.00 -18.98 -9.31
C LEU A 479 2.64 -20.16 -10.06
N SER A 480 3.02 -19.99 -11.32
CA SER A 480 3.56 -21.09 -12.15
C SER A 480 4.95 -21.61 -11.79
N ILE A 481 5.56 -21.17 -10.67
CA ILE A 481 6.90 -21.60 -10.25
C ILE A 481 7.00 -21.84 -8.72
N ALA A 482 6.18 -21.18 -7.90
CA ALA A 482 6.21 -21.41 -6.46
C ALA A 482 5.54 -22.75 -6.12
N PRO A 483 6.08 -23.54 -5.18
CA PRO A 483 5.38 -24.73 -4.72
C PRO A 483 4.13 -24.34 -3.93
N PHE A 484 3.09 -25.16 -4.04
CA PHE A 484 1.94 -25.11 -3.17
C PHE A 484 2.31 -25.77 -1.84
N ILE A 485 2.08 -25.08 -0.73
CA ILE A 485 2.47 -25.53 0.60
C ILE A 485 1.21 -25.78 1.42
N VAL A 486 1.07 -27.00 1.96
CA VAL A 486 0.13 -27.30 3.03
C VAL A 486 0.91 -27.25 4.34
N GLU A 487 0.66 -26.21 5.11
CA GLU A 487 1.34 -25.99 6.38
C GLU A 487 0.96 -27.07 7.40
N PRO A 488 1.89 -27.50 8.27
CA PRO A 488 1.60 -28.48 9.31
C PRO A 488 0.56 -27.92 10.30
N LEU A 489 -0.28 -28.80 10.83
CA LEU A 489 -1.32 -28.45 11.81
C LEU A 489 -0.76 -28.24 13.23
N ALA A 490 0.51 -28.58 13.43
CA ALA A 490 1.28 -28.41 14.64
C ALA A 490 2.71 -28.00 14.28
N ASN A 491 3.64 -28.09 15.24
CA ASN A 491 5.05 -27.85 14.97
C ASN A 491 5.54 -28.66 13.77
N HIS A 492 6.36 -28.04 12.92
CA HIS A 492 6.89 -28.66 11.71
C HIS A 492 7.94 -29.72 12.08
N LEU A 493 7.58 -30.99 11.96
CA LEU A 493 8.41 -32.14 12.37
C LEU A 493 8.97 -32.93 11.18
N SER A 494 8.29 -32.92 10.04
CA SER A 494 8.66 -33.64 8.82
C SER A 494 8.14 -32.91 7.57
N THR A 495 8.73 -33.22 6.41
CA THR A 495 8.28 -32.65 5.12
C THR A 495 8.01 -33.75 4.11
N PHE A 496 6.90 -33.65 3.40
CA PHE A 496 6.60 -34.48 2.24
C PHE A 496 6.59 -33.63 0.97
N ILE A 497 7.54 -33.86 0.06
CA ILE A 497 7.61 -33.15 -1.23
C ILE A 497 6.97 -34.05 -2.30
N PHE A 498 5.86 -33.62 -2.88
CA PHE A 498 5.07 -34.42 -3.83
C PHE A 498 5.00 -33.80 -5.23
N MET A 499 5.57 -34.47 -6.24
CA MET A 499 5.59 -34.00 -7.63
C MET A 499 4.43 -34.55 -8.46
N HIS A 500 3.71 -33.65 -9.14
CA HIS A 500 2.57 -33.97 -9.99
C HIS A 500 2.96 -34.65 -11.31
N GLY A 501 1.98 -35.24 -12.01
CA GLY A 501 2.16 -35.86 -13.33
C GLY A 501 2.29 -34.87 -14.49
N LEU A 502 2.58 -35.38 -15.69
CA LEU A 502 2.69 -34.59 -16.92
C LEU A 502 1.40 -33.78 -17.18
N GLY A 503 1.56 -32.49 -17.50
CA GLY A 503 0.45 -31.59 -17.85
C GLY A 503 -0.32 -31.01 -16.65
N ASP A 504 -0.09 -31.51 -15.45
CA ASP A 504 -0.79 -31.09 -14.22
C ASP A 504 -0.05 -29.94 -13.50
N ASN A 505 -0.43 -29.62 -12.26
CA ASN A 505 0.20 -28.63 -11.41
C ASN A 505 0.17 -29.03 -9.92
N GLY A 506 0.93 -28.32 -9.08
CA GLY A 506 1.04 -28.60 -7.65
C GLY A 506 -0.24 -28.31 -6.85
N GLN A 507 -1.14 -27.45 -7.34
CA GLN A 507 -2.38 -27.10 -6.64
C GLN A 507 -3.30 -28.32 -6.55
N CYS A 508 -3.55 -28.97 -7.70
CA CYS A 508 -4.41 -30.14 -7.80
C CYS A 508 -3.98 -31.24 -6.82
N TRP A 509 -2.66 -31.45 -6.69
CA TRP A 509 -2.12 -32.48 -5.81
C TRP A 509 -2.04 -32.06 -4.35
N SER A 510 -1.91 -30.76 -4.04
CA SER A 510 -1.96 -30.29 -2.66
C SER A 510 -3.29 -30.61 -1.97
N GLU A 511 -4.40 -30.58 -2.72
CA GLU A 511 -5.73 -30.93 -2.19
C GLU A 511 -5.92 -32.44 -2.01
N VAL A 512 -5.27 -33.26 -2.84
CA VAL A 512 -5.36 -34.73 -2.76
C VAL A 512 -4.44 -35.25 -1.65
N ILE A 513 -3.16 -34.87 -1.69
CA ILE A 513 -2.14 -35.30 -0.73
C ILE A 513 -2.32 -34.61 0.62
N GLY A 514 -2.89 -33.40 0.66
CA GLY A 514 -3.27 -32.73 1.90
C GLY A 514 -4.21 -33.56 2.79
N ARG A 515 -5.04 -34.44 2.20
CA ARG A 515 -5.97 -35.30 2.94
C ARG A 515 -5.29 -36.35 3.80
N ILE A 516 -4.04 -36.69 3.50
CA ILE A 516 -3.27 -37.69 4.24
C ILE A 516 -2.28 -37.07 5.22
N GLN A 517 -2.35 -35.76 5.46
CA GLN A 517 -1.41 -35.01 6.28
C GLN A 517 -1.48 -35.38 7.77
N PRO A 518 -0.43 -35.98 8.37
CA PRO A 518 -0.30 -36.10 9.82
C PRO A 518 -0.02 -34.73 10.46
N TRP A 519 -0.34 -34.58 11.75
CA TRP A 519 -0.37 -33.27 12.43
C TRP A 519 0.92 -32.43 12.32
N GLY A 520 2.11 -33.04 12.30
CA GLY A 520 3.40 -32.33 12.22
C GLY A 520 4.06 -32.28 10.84
N MET A 521 3.38 -32.73 9.78
CA MET A 521 3.97 -32.85 8.45
C MET A 521 3.64 -31.65 7.57
N LYS A 522 4.65 -30.98 7.01
CA LYS A 522 4.46 -30.00 5.93
C LYS A 522 4.41 -30.71 4.58
N ILE A 523 3.48 -30.35 3.71
CA ILE A 523 3.43 -30.88 2.34
C ILE A 523 3.84 -29.78 1.36
N VAL A 524 4.76 -30.10 0.44
CA VAL A 524 5.26 -29.20 -0.59
C VAL A 524 4.96 -29.81 -1.95
N CYS A 525 4.07 -29.19 -2.72
CA CYS A 525 3.69 -29.61 -4.07
C CYS A 525 4.25 -28.63 -5.10
N PRO A 526 5.48 -28.85 -5.61
CA PRO A 526 6.10 -27.98 -6.61
C PRO A 526 5.37 -28.01 -7.96
N ASN A 527 5.56 -26.94 -8.73
CA ASN A 527 5.07 -26.85 -10.11
C ASN A 527 6.19 -27.16 -11.11
N ALA A 528 5.88 -27.96 -12.13
CA ALA A 528 6.76 -28.19 -13.25
C ALA A 528 6.79 -26.98 -14.21
N PRO A 529 7.96 -26.63 -14.79
CA PRO A 529 8.03 -25.57 -15.79
C PRO A 529 7.26 -25.95 -17.08
N LYS A 530 6.80 -24.95 -17.84
CA LYS A 530 6.25 -25.18 -19.18
C LYS A 530 7.35 -25.37 -20.21
N GLN A 531 7.56 -26.62 -20.63
CA GLN A 531 8.55 -26.98 -21.65
C GLN A 531 7.92 -27.81 -22.78
N ARG A 532 8.67 -27.95 -23.87
CA ARG A 532 8.28 -28.78 -25.02
C ARG A 532 8.22 -30.25 -24.57
N VAL A 533 7.18 -30.95 -24.97
CA VAL A 533 7.01 -32.38 -24.71
C VAL A 533 6.96 -33.13 -26.03
N THR A 534 8.02 -33.87 -26.33
CA THR A 534 8.26 -34.51 -27.63
C THR A 534 7.18 -35.53 -27.99
N ILE A 535 6.76 -36.37 -27.03
CA ILE A 535 5.72 -37.38 -27.30
C ILE A 535 4.35 -36.77 -27.65
N ASN A 536 4.09 -35.56 -27.17
CA ASN A 536 2.86 -34.81 -27.45
C ASN A 536 3.03 -33.87 -28.66
N GLY A 537 3.77 -34.30 -29.68
CA GLY A 537 4.02 -33.50 -30.89
C GLY A 537 4.76 -32.18 -30.64
N GLY A 538 5.47 -32.07 -29.52
CA GLY A 538 6.17 -30.84 -29.13
C GLY A 538 5.28 -29.78 -28.48
N LEU A 539 4.07 -30.11 -28.03
CA LEU A 539 3.22 -29.22 -27.24
C LEU A 539 3.97 -28.69 -26.01
N ARG A 540 3.80 -27.40 -25.70
CA ARG A 540 4.38 -26.78 -24.50
C ARG A 540 3.41 -26.88 -23.33
N MET A 541 3.74 -27.70 -22.34
CA MET A 541 2.91 -27.96 -21.17
C MET A 541 3.76 -28.15 -19.92
N PRO A 542 3.17 -28.09 -18.70
CA PRO A 542 3.88 -28.42 -17.47
C PRO A 542 4.52 -29.81 -17.58
N SER A 543 5.84 -29.87 -17.53
CA SER A 543 6.60 -31.12 -17.63
C SER A 543 7.88 -30.96 -16.83
N TRP A 544 8.29 -31.99 -16.11
CA TRP A 544 9.53 -31.98 -15.32
C TRP A 544 10.76 -32.13 -16.20
N PHE A 545 10.67 -33.00 -17.20
CA PHE A 545 11.70 -33.26 -18.22
C PHE A 545 11.02 -33.54 -19.56
N ASP A 546 11.76 -33.49 -20.67
CA ASP A 546 11.18 -33.83 -21.96
C ASP A 546 10.91 -35.34 -22.04
N PHE A 547 9.65 -35.68 -22.34
CA PHE A 547 9.19 -37.05 -22.44
C PHE A 547 9.07 -37.42 -23.90
N LYS A 548 9.97 -38.28 -24.38
CA LYS A 548 10.11 -38.57 -25.82
C LYS A 548 9.29 -39.77 -26.28
N ARG A 549 9.14 -40.80 -25.45
CA ARG A 549 8.42 -42.06 -25.75
C ARG A 549 7.91 -42.72 -24.46
N LEU A 550 6.95 -43.64 -24.58
CA LEU A 550 6.37 -44.42 -23.48
C LEU A 550 7.08 -45.77 -23.24
N ASP A 551 7.96 -46.21 -24.15
CA ASP A 551 8.62 -47.50 -24.04
C ASP A 551 10.02 -47.40 -23.41
N MET A 552 10.45 -48.49 -22.74
CA MET A 552 11.76 -48.60 -22.09
C MET A 552 12.95 -48.63 -23.06
N SER A 553 12.70 -48.60 -24.38
CA SER A 553 13.72 -48.71 -25.43
C SER A 553 14.32 -47.37 -25.87
N GLY A 554 13.70 -46.25 -25.49
CA GLY A 554 14.07 -44.90 -25.95
C GLY A 554 15.22 -44.23 -25.18
N THR A 555 15.83 -43.22 -25.81
CA THR A 555 16.80 -42.33 -25.16
C THR A 555 16.07 -41.26 -24.35
N GLU A 556 15.99 -41.45 -23.03
CA GLU A 556 15.44 -40.44 -22.12
C GLU A 556 16.24 -39.12 -22.17
N ASP A 557 15.58 -38.00 -21.89
CA ASP A 557 16.28 -36.72 -21.79
C ASP A 557 16.96 -36.58 -20.41
N GLU A 558 18.10 -37.27 -20.28
CA GLU A 558 18.94 -37.24 -19.10
C GLU A 558 19.30 -35.81 -18.65
N LYS A 559 19.49 -34.89 -19.60
CA LYS A 559 19.90 -33.52 -19.29
C LYS A 559 18.77 -32.77 -18.58
N SER A 560 17.55 -32.81 -19.10
CA SER A 560 16.42 -32.13 -18.45
C SER A 560 15.98 -32.83 -17.16
N LEU A 561 16.06 -34.17 -17.09
CA LEU A 561 15.82 -34.93 -15.86
C LEU A 561 16.79 -34.53 -14.75
N LYS A 562 18.10 -34.51 -15.02
CA LYS A 562 19.12 -34.08 -14.05
C LYS A 562 18.92 -32.63 -13.59
N ALA A 563 18.52 -31.75 -14.50
CA ALA A 563 18.21 -30.36 -14.16
C ALA A 563 16.98 -30.26 -13.23
N ALA A 564 15.93 -31.03 -13.50
CA ALA A 564 14.77 -31.13 -12.64
C ALA A 564 15.13 -31.69 -11.26
N ALA A 565 15.94 -32.75 -11.21
CA ALA A 565 16.37 -33.38 -9.96
C ALA A 565 17.18 -32.41 -9.10
N LYS A 566 18.05 -31.60 -9.70
CA LYS A 566 18.78 -30.53 -9.00
C LYS A 566 17.84 -29.51 -8.35
N THR A 567 16.69 -29.25 -8.96
CA THR A 567 15.66 -28.36 -8.40
C THR A 567 15.02 -28.98 -7.17
N ILE A 568 14.68 -30.27 -7.22
CA ILE A 568 14.14 -31.01 -6.07
C ILE A 568 15.18 -31.11 -4.95
N HIS A 569 16.44 -31.39 -5.26
CA HIS A 569 17.54 -31.40 -4.29
C HIS A 569 17.72 -30.05 -3.59
N ALA A 570 17.54 -28.94 -4.32
CA ALA A 570 17.56 -27.61 -3.72
C ALA A 570 16.40 -27.38 -2.74
N MET A 571 15.20 -27.92 -3.03
CA MET A 571 14.07 -27.88 -2.10
C MET A 571 14.35 -28.71 -0.84
N ILE A 572 14.90 -29.91 -0.98
CA ILE A 572 15.32 -30.73 0.18
C ILE A 572 16.36 -29.98 1.02
N ASN A 573 17.38 -29.38 0.40
CA ASN A 573 18.40 -28.61 1.10
C ASN A 573 17.81 -27.42 1.87
N LYS A 574 16.77 -26.78 1.32
CA LYS A 574 16.05 -25.71 1.99
C LYS A 574 15.36 -26.23 3.26
N GLU A 575 14.61 -27.32 3.18
CA GLU A 575 13.95 -27.93 4.34
C GLU A 575 14.95 -28.30 5.44
N ILE A 576 16.12 -28.81 5.05
CA ILE A 576 17.23 -29.10 5.98
C ILE A 576 17.75 -27.84 6.64
N LYS A 577 17.93 -26.77 5.87
CA LYS A 577 18.37 -25.47 6.40
C LYS A 577 17.33 -24.88 7.37
N ASP A 578 16.06 -25.13 7.11
CA ASP A 578 14.93 -24.68 7.93
C ASP A 578 14.73 -25.58 9.18
N GLY A 579 15.61 -26.55 9.42
CA GLY A 579 15.69 -27.33 10.65
C GLY A 579 15.13 -28.75 10.57
N ILE A 580 14.66 -29.19 9.39
CA ILE A 580 14.10 -30.54 9.21
C ILE A 580 15.20 -31.53 8.82
N PRO A 581 15.51 -32.56 9.64
CA PRO A 581 16.52 -33.54 9.28
C PRO A 581 16.16 -34.26 7.97
N SER A 582 17.16 -34.60 7.13
CA SER A 582 16.91 -35.31 5.86
C SER A 582 16.18 -36.64 6.07
N ALA A 583 16.46 -37.34 7.18
CA ALA A 583 15.78 -38.56 7.62
C ALA A 583 14.29 -38.35 8.02
N ARG A 584 13.76 -37.12 7.93
CA ARG A 584 12.35 -36.77 8.10
C ARG A 584 11.74 -36.12 6.86
N ILE A 585 12.41 -36.23 5.72
CA ILE A 585 11.92 -35.74 4.43
C ILE A 585 11.56 -36.95 3.57
N VAL A 586 10.31 -37.01 3.13
CA VAL A 586 9.80 -38.00 2.17
C VAL A 586 9.69 -37.33 0.80
N LEU A 587 10.09 -38.03 -0.25
CA LEU A 587 9.77 -37.63 -1.63
C LEU A 587 8.63 -38.48 -2.15
N GLY A 588 7.78 -37.90 -2.99
CA GLY A 588 6.84 -38.70 -3.73
C GLY A 588 6.38 -38.05 -5.01
N GLY A 589 5.60 -38.79 -5.78
CA GLY A 589 5.00 -38.24 -6.99
C GLY A 589 4.14 -39.23 -7.75
N PHE A 590 3.43 -38.68 -8.72
CA PHE A 590 2.56 -39.41 -9.63
C PHE A 590 3.09 -39.33 -11.07
N SER A 591 3.00 -40.43 -11.84
CA SER A 591 3.39 -40.44 -13.27
C SER A 591 4.80 -39.87 -13.46
N GLN A 592 5.01 -38.91 -14.35
CA GLN A 592 6.31 -38.27 -14.57
C GLN A 592 6.93 -37.67 -13.28
N GLY A 593 6.11 -37.18 -12.34
CA GLY A 593 6.57 -36.71 -11.05
C GLY A 593 7.11 -37.82 -10.16
N GLY A 594 6.53 -39.02 -10.22
CA GLY A 594 7.04 -40.20 -9.52
C GLY A 594 8.43 -40.63 -10.01
N ALA A 595 8.67 -40.51 -11.32
CA ALA A 595 9.94 -40.84 -11.95
C ALA A 595 11.03 -39.88 -11.49
N LEU A 596 10.69 -38.59 -11.40
CA LEU A 596 11.57 -37.58 -10.81
C LEU A 596 11.82 -37.83 -9.31
N ALA A 597 10.83 -38.30 -8.55
CA ALA A 597 10.96 -38.59 -7.12
C ALA A 597 11.92 -39.75 -6.87
N LEU A 598 11.79 -40.84 -7.64
CA LEU A 598 12.73 -41.96 -7.66
C LEU A 598 14.16 -41.50 -7.92
N TYR A 599 14.36 -40.84 -9.06
CA TYR A 599 15.69 -40.41 -9.47
C TYR A 599 16.30 -39.46 -8.45
N SER A 600 15.52 -38.47 -7.99
CA SER A 600 16.00 -37.48 -7.03
C SER A 600 16.33 -38.13 -5.68
N GLY A 601 15.50 -39.03 -5.18
CA GLY A 601 15.73 -39.70 -3.89
C GLY A 601 16.95 -40.62 -3.91
N LEU A 602 17.12 -41.40 -4.99
CA LEU A 602 18.25 -42.32 -5.16
C LEU A 602 19.59 -41.60 -5.37
N THR A 603 19.57 -40.41 -5.98
CA THR A 603 20.79 -39.63 -6.29
C THR A 603 21.10 -38.53 -5.28
N TYR A 604 20.20 -38.25 -4.33
CA TYR A 604 20.45 -37.24 -3.31
C TYR A 604 21.57 -37.67 -2.36
N THR A 605 22.34 -36.72 -1.85
CA THR A 605 23.61 -37.00 -1.13
C THR A 605 23.43 -37.47 0.31
N ARG A 606 22.25 -37.32 0.90
CA ARG A 606 21.95 -37.72 2.28
C ARG A 606 20.77 -38.71 2.29
N PRO A 607 20.69 -39.63 3.27
CA PRO A 607 19.55 -40.52 3.38
C PRO A 607 18.27 -39.71 3.67
N LEU A 608 17.22 -40.05 2.93
CA LEU A 608 15.86 -39.52 3.09
C LEU A 608 14.99 -40.52 3.86
N ALA A 609 13.85 -40.06 4.39
CA ALA A 609 12.94 -40.91 5.15
C ALA A 609 12.30 -42.02 4.30
N GLY A 610 12.09 -41.75 3.01
CA GLY A 610 11.54 -42.70 2.05
C GLY A 610 11.09 -42.06 0.74
N ILE A 611 10.66 -42.89 -0.20
CA ILE A 611 10.12 -42.49 -1.50
C ILE A 611 8.74 -43.15 -1.69
N VAL A 612 7.74 -42.37 -2.09
CA VAL A 612 6.37 -42.82 -2.37
C VAL A 612 6.01 -42.56 -3.83
N ILE A 613 5.65 -43.61 -4.57
CA ILE A 613 5.54 -43.56 -6.02
C ILE A 613 4.18 -44.09 -6.45
N LEU A 614 3.46 -43.28 -7.23
CA LEU A 614 2.15 -43.62 -7.77
C LEU A 614 2.22 -43.67 -9.30
N SER A 615 1.92 -44.82 -9.88
CA SER A 615 1.91 -45.09 -11.32
C SER A 615 3.08 -44.47 -12.09
N SER A 616 4.29 -45.00 -11.89
CA SER A 616 5.51 -44.42 -12.45
C SER A 616 6.60 -45.45 -12.71
N TRP A 617 7.74 -44.99 -13.24
CA TRP A 617 8.89 -45.80 -13.63
C TRP A 617 10.20 -45.23 -13.06
N LEU A 618 11.27 -46.02 -13.05
CA LEU A 618 12.63 -45.55 -12.76
C LEU A 618 13.29 -45.05 -14.04
N PRO A 619 13.51 -43.74 -14.20
CA PRO A 619 14.24 -43.24 -15.35
C PRO A 619 15.73 -43.56 -15.20
N LEU A 620 16.39 -43.70 -16.34
CA LEU A 620 17.79 -44.04 -16.51
C LEU A 620 18.15 -45.35 -15.81
N HIS A 621 17.20 -46.28 -15.73
CA HIS A 621 17.32 -47.57 -15.03
C HIS A 621 18.59 -48.35 -15.41
N GLN A 622 19.07 -48.25 -16.65
CA GLN A 622 20.32 -48.89 -17.11
C GLN A 622 21.57 -48.39 -16.36
N GLN A 623 21.51 -47.19 -15.78
CA GLN A 623 22.59 -46.62 -14.95
C GLN A 623 22.56 -47.18 -13.52
N PHE A 624 21.44 -47.70 -13.02
CA PHE A 624 21.21 -47.97 -11.60
C PHE A 624 21.64 -49.32 -11.01
N PRO A 625 22.26 -50.27 -11.73
CA PRO A 625 23.14 -51.23 -11.06
C PRO A 625 24.58 -50.68 -10.89
N LYS A 626 24.94 -49.61 -11.62
CA LYS A 626 26.33 -49.09 -11.70
C LYS A 626 26.52 -47.74 -11.02
N ALA A 627 25.43 -47.02 -10.76
CA ALA A 627 25.46 -45.73 -10.09
C ALA A 627 25.82 -45.91 -8.61
N LYS A 628 26.71 -45.06 -8.10
CA LYS A 628 27.00 -45.00 -6.67
C LYS A 628 25.80 -44.38 -5.97
N LEU A 629 24.96 -45.21 -5.37
CA LEU A 629 23.85 -44.78 -4.53
C LEU A 629 24.42 -44.26 -3.20
N ASN A 630 23.80 -43.21 -2.65
CA ASN A 630 24.20 -42.66 -1.36
C ASN A 630 23.42 -43.29 -0.19
N SER A 631 22.45 -44.15 -0.47
CA SER A 631 21.61 -44.83 0.52
C SER A 631 21.03 -46.12 -0.04
N ASP A 632 21.66 -47.25 0.26
CA ASP A 632 21.22 -48.58 -0.21
C ASP A 632 19.97 -49.10 0.52
N ASN A 633 19.54 -48.44 1.61
CA ASN A 633 18.44 -48.85 2.47
C ASN A 633 17.25 -47.86 2.49
N ILE A 634 17.11 -47.00 1.48
CA ILE A 634 15.97 -46.07 1.45
C ILE A 634 14.65 -46.85 1.26
N PRO A 635 13.64 -46.66 2.13
CA PRO A 635 12.34 -47.30 1.92
C PRO A 635 11.66 -46.74 0.68
N ILE A 636 11.23 -47.62 -0.23
CA ILE A 636 10.50 -47.25 -1.44
C ILE A 636 9.14 -47.94 -1.41
N PHE A 637 8.07 -47.16 -1.48
CA PHE A 637 6.70 -47.64 -1.61
C PHE A 637 6.18 -47.27 -3.00
N GLN A 638 5.87 -48.27 -3.81
CA GLN A 638 5.38 -48.08 -5.18
C GLN A 638 4.04 -48.79 -5.37
N ILE A 639 3.06 -48.06 -5.91
CA ILE A 639 1.77 -48.61 -6.32
C ILE A 639 1.55 -48.30 -7.80
N HIS A 640 1.01 -49.26 -8.53
CA HIS A 640 0.57 -49.10 -9.91
C HIS A 640 -0.72 -49.89 -10.15
N GLY A 641 -1.58 -49.42 -11.05
CA GLY A 641 -2.80 -50.13 -11.43
C GLY A 641 -2.48 -51.32 -12.33
N ASP A 642 -3.28 -52.38 -12.24
CA ASP A 642 -3.17 -53.59 -13.07
C ASP A 642 -3.81 -53.45 -14.46
N LEU A 643 -4.58 -52.37 -14.67
CA LEU A 643 -5.25 -52.05 -15.93
C LEU A 643 -4.64 -50.84 -16.66
N ASP A 644 -3.45 -50.36 -16.26
CA ASP A 644 -2.78 -49.27 -16.95
C ASP A 644 -2.15 -49.80 -18.26
N PRO A 645 -2.61 -49.37 -19.46
CA PRO A 645 -2.03 -49.83 -20.72
C PRO A 645 -0.69 -49.13 -21.03
N ILE A 646 -0.29 -48.17 -20.19
CA ILE A 646 0.98 -47.42 -20.20
C ILE A 646 1.84 -47.93 -19.06
#